data_AF-A0A925MCG6-F1
#
_entry.id   AF-A0A925MCG6-F1
#
_cell.length_a   1.000
_cell.length_b   1.000
_cell.length_c   1.000
_cell.angle_alpha   90.00
_cell.angle_beta   90.00
_cell.angle_gamma   90.00
#
_symmetry.space_group_name_H-M   'P 1'
#
loop_
_entity.id
_entity.type
_entity.pdbx_description
1 polymer ?
#
loop_
_entity_poly.entity_id
_entity_poly.type
_entity_poly.pdbx_seq_one_letter_code
_entity_poly.pdbx_strand_id
1 'polypeptide(L)'
;MWLPECAVDTASLETFAAAGIQFTVLAPHQAAAWRAPHEDAWRTTPVDPGRAYRCALPSGRSIDLFFYDGATAQAVAFERLLADGHQIVARMTRRAAVEGGGPTLCHIATDGETYGHHHRYGDMALAWALQQVEQGWNGTRLTNYAEFRARVRATWEVQLAESSSWSCVHGTARWRDNCGCNGGKPGWNQTWRRPLRDTFDWLRDQAASALDNAGRLLFHDPWAARDAYIAVVLARTPAARDQFLAQHASHPLDADERVRALSLMEMARHAMLMYTSCGWFFDDLSGIETVQCMQYAARVAELIEDIGGAPVEPELIDRLSAASSNLVEEGDGRQVWTRRVRPARIDAAKVCAHVAVHSLVEPETATSFDVYGYHVDFLERVERRSGRTRLVAGIVRVRSRLTEATTVLCFAGLHLGEQHVTGGLRPPLPASEWATILGELEGAFKTADVFAAQRAIDRHFPGNELSLSSLLPGSRERVLGAVLGDAIGAAETELASAYDMHAPLIRWLVAHELPVPEVLRSVADATLRRRVLENLRAKEASFVQLREHMAEAADVKVSLDTPEIALAASEGLRRLIERIAAPDGTLDIIALDTVTRAAEVAIRMRSPVDLWFAQNATWRLLDRLPDLRRRGRAGDDQSAVAAAHLERLARALRLAVG
;
A
#
# COMPACT_ATOMS: atom_id res chain seq x y z
N MET A 1 -18.58 -14.52 7.72
CA MET A 1 -18.20 -13.17 7.23
C MET A 1 -17.58 -12.39 8.39
N TRP A 2 -16.72 -11.41 8.13
CA TRP A 2 -16.17 -10.52 9.16
C TRP A 2 -16.80 -9.13 8.98
N LEU A 3 -17.48 -8.62 10.00
CA LEU A 3 -17.95 -7.24 10.02
C LEU A 3 -16.76 -6.33 10.33
N PRO A 4 -16.54 -5.24 9.57
CA PRO A 4 -15.53 -4.24 9.93
C PRO A 4 -15.71 -3.83 11.40
N GLU A 5 -14.63 -3.92 12.18
CA GLU A 5 -14.62 -3.58 13.61
C GLU A 5 -15.59 -4.43 14.49
N CYS A 6 -16.01 -5.59 13.98
CA CYS A 6 -17.14 -6.35 14.52
C CYS A 6 -18.36 -5.46 14.80
N ALA A 7 -18.50 -4.33 14.09
CA ALA A 7 -19.57 -3.38 14.31
C ALA A 7 -20.89 -4.01 13.84
N VAL A 8 -21.85 -4.13 14.75
CA VAL A 8 -23.03 -4.96 14.53
C VAL A 8 -24.28 -4.39 15.16
N ASP A 9 -25.39 -4.58 14.45
CA ASP A 9 -26.76 -4.43 14.89
C ASP A 9 -27.62 -5.51 14.22
N THR A 10 -28.88 -5.60 14.62
CA THR A 10 -29.81 -6.57 14.02
C THR A 10 -29.97 -6.37 12.50
N ALA A 11 -29.98 -5.13 12.01
CA ALA A 11 -30.13 -4.84 10.57
C ALA A 11 -28.95 -5.38 9.74
N SER A 12 -27.73 -5.30 10.26
CA SER A 12 -26.53 -5.86 9.65
C SER A 12 -26.59 -7.38 9.58
N LEU A 13 -27.03 -8.04 10.66
CA LEU A 13 -27.20 -9.50 10.69
C LEU A 13 -28.33 -9.98 9.76
N GLU A 14 -29.41 -9.23 9.65
CA GLU A 14 -30.50 -9.49 8.68
C GLU A 14 -30.02 -9.40 7.24
N THR A 15 -29.16 -8.43 6.94
CA THR A 15 -28.52 -8.27 5.62
C THR A 15 -27.61 -9.45 5.32
N PHE A 16 -26.78 -9.87 6.28
CA PHE A 16 -25.93 -11.05 6.14
C PHE A 16 -26.75 -12.33 5.89
N ALA A 17 -27.78 -12.55 6.70
CA ALA A 17 -28.67 -13.69 6.51
C ALA A 17 -29.41 -13.64 5.16
N ALA A 18 -29.66 -12.45 4.58
CA ALA A 18 -30.32 -12.29 3.28
C ALA A 18 -29.41 -12.73 2.15
N ALA A 19 -28.13 -12.39 2.28
CA ALA A 19 -27.07 -12.76 1.35
C ALA A 19 -26.60 -14.22 1.51
N GLY A 20 -27.27 -15.03 2.35
CA GLY A 20 -26.90 -16.43 2.59
C GLY A 20 -25.67 -16.62 3.48
N ILE A 21 -25.19 -15.56 4.16
CA ILE A 21 -24.10 -15.67 5.14
C ILE A 21 -24.62 -16.38 6.38
N GLN A 22 -23.93 -17.44 6.79
CA GLN A 22 -24.40 -18.34 7.84
C GLN A 22 -23.83 -18.04 9.24
N PHE A 23 -22.70 -17.32 9.31
CA PHE A 23 -22.08 -16.96 10.58
C PHE A 23 -21.22 -15.71 10.51
N THR A 24 -20.98 -15.10 11.68
CA THR A 24 -20.00 -14.03 11.91
C THR A 24 -19.28 -14.21 13.25
N VAL A 25 -18.22 -13.45 13.46
CA VAL A 25 -17.41 -13.42 14.70
C VAL A 25 -17.61 -12.09 15.40
N LEU A 26 -17.74 -12.09 16.73
CA LEU A 26 -17.98 -10.91 17.56
C LEU A 26 -17.17 -10.98 18.88
N ALA A 27 -17.04 -9.84 19.55
CA ALA A 27 -16.43 -9.75 20.87
C ALA A 27 -17.40 -10.21 21.99
N PRO A 28 -16.90 -10.78 23.11
CA PRO A 28 -17.76 -11.32 24.17
C PRO A 28 -18.82 -10.36 24.73
N HIS A 29 -18.50 -9.07 24.86
CA HIS A 29 -19.44 -8.05 25.36
C HIS A 29 -20.56 -7.71 24.37
N GLN A 30 -20.49 -8.20 23.13
CA GLN A 30 -21.53 -8.02 22.12
C GLN A 30 -22.67 -9.04 22.27
N ALA A 31 -22.54 -10.01 23.19
CA ALA A 31 -23.65 -10.82 23.67
C ALA A 31 -24.34 -10.11 24.84
N ALA A 32 -25.59 -9.67 24.64
CA ALA A 32 -26.39 -9.04 25.69
C ALA A 32 -26.90 -10.08 26.71
N ALA A 33 -27.37 -11.22 26.22
CA ALA A 33 -27.79 -12.36 27.02
C ALA A 33 -27.72 -13.65 26.21
N TRP A 34 -27.63 -14.80 26.85
CA TRP A 34 -27.67 -16.11 26.21
C TRP A 34 -28.44 -17.13 27.05
N ARG A 35 -28.87 -18.23 26.45
CA ARG A 35 -29.55 -19.32 27.16
C ARG A 35 -29.18 -20.70 26.61
N ALA A 36 -29.21 -21.69 27.49
CA ALA A 36 -28.98 -23.07 27.12
C ALA A 36 -30.19 -23.65 26.35
N PRO A 37 -29.99 -24.73 25.56
CA PRO A 37 -31.10 -25.43 24.92
C PRO A 37 -32.12 -25.88 25.97
N HIS A 38 -33.41 -25.67 25.68
CA HIS A 38 -34.53 -26.05 26.55
C HIS A 38 -34.59 -25.28 27.90
N GLU A 39 -33.83 -24.20 28.07
CA GLU A 39 -34.00 -23.26 29.17
C GLU A 39 -34.75 -22.01 28.70
N ASP A 40 -35.72 -21.56 29.50
CA ASP A 40 -36.44 -20.31 29.23
C ASP A 40 -35.70 -19.07 29.75
N ALA A 41 -34.87 -19.24 30.79
CA ALA A 41 -34.18 -18.16 31.47
C ALA A 41 -32.96 -17.66 30.68
N TRP A 42 -32.92 -16.36 30.40
CA TRP A 42 -31.76 -15.69 29.82
C TRP A 42 -30.71 -15.39 30.89
N ARG A 43 -29.44 -15.66 30.58
CA ARG A 43 -28.27 -15.39 31.42
C ARG A 43 -27.50 -14.21 30.83
N THR A 44 -27.13 -13.25 31.67
CA THR A 44 -26.34 -12.05 31.29
C THR A 44 -24.88 -12.14 31.71
N THR A 45 -24.45 -13.30 32.22
CA THR A 45 -23.04 -13.58 32.51
C THR A 45 -22.23 -13.61 31.21
N PRO A 46 -20.90 -13.42 31.27
CA PRO A 46 -20.04 -13.50 30.09
C PRO A 46 -20.31 -14.78 29.28
N VAL A 47 -20.40 -14.61 27.97
CA VAL A 47 -20.62 -15.71 27.03
C VAL A 47 -19.41 -16.64 27.01
N ASP A 48 -19.64 -17.96 26.92
CA ASP A 48 -18.57 -18.94 26.78
C ASP A 48 -18.07 -18.94 25.32
N PRO A 49 -16.83 -18.51 25.05
CA PRO A 49 -16.25 -18.46 23.70
C PRO A 49 -15.94 -19.84 23.10
N GLY A 50 -16.16 -20.94 23.84
CA GLY A 50 -15.86 -22.30 23.41
C GLY A 50 -16.83 -22.90 22.39
N ARG A 51 -17.90 -22.17 22.03
CA ARG A 51 -19.00 -22.68 21.20
C ARG A 51 -19.58 -21.62 20.27
N ALA A 52 -20.43 -22.07 19.35
CA ALA A 52 -21.27 -21.21 18.52
C ALA A 52 -22.65 -21.00 19.18
N TYR A 53 -23.22 -19.81 18.99
CA TYR A 53 -24.56 -19.44 19.46
C TYR A 53 -25.46 -19.10 18.28
N ARG A 54 -26.74 -19.42 18.38
CA ARG A 54 -27.75 -19.10 17.39
C ARG A 54 -28.43 -17.77 17.74
N CYS A 55 -28.34 -16.81 16.84
CA CYS A 55 -29.08 -15.56 16.93
C CYS A 55 -30.33 -15.65 16.06
N ALA A 56 -31.51 -15.58 16.67
CA ALA A 56 -32.78 -15.48 15.95
C ALA A 56 -33.01 -14.03 15.50
N LEU A 57 -33.43 -13.85 14.26
CA LEU A 57 -33.62 -12.53 13.65
C LEU A 57 -35.12 -12.22 13.44
N PRO A 58 -35.53 -10.94 13.44
CA PRO A 58 -36.94 -10.54 13.28
C PRO A 58 -37.65 -11.13 12.06
N SER A 59 -36.94 -11.37 10.96
CA SER A 59 -37.48 -11.99 9.74
C SER A 59 -37.80 -13.48 9.87
N GLY A 60 -37.50 -14.11 11.00
CA GLY A 60 -37.58 -15.56 11.21
C GLY A 60 -36.35 -16.33 10.72
N ARG A 61 -35.38 -15.64 10.11
CA ARG A 61 -34.06 -16.19 9.81
C ARG A 61 -33.22 -16.30 11.08
N SER A 62 -32.08 -16.97 10.97
CA SER A 62 -31.11 -17.04 12.06
C SER A 62 -29.69 -17.05 11.52
N ILE A 63 -28.76 -16.54 12.31
CA ILE A 63 -27.32 -16.55 12.01
C ILE A 63 -26.55 -17.07 13.22
N ASP A 64 -25.48 -17.82 12.97
CA ASP A 64 -24.64 -18.33 14.05
C ASP A 64 -23.55 -17.30 14.40
N LEU A 65 -23.35 -17.06 15.69
CA LEU A 65 -22.39 -16.10 16.23
C LEU A 65 -21.29 -16.84 17.00
N PHE A 66 -20.04 -16.54 16.66
CA PHE A 66 -18.86 -16.99 17.39
C PHE A 66 -18.30 -15.83 18.21
N PHE A 67 -18.10 -16.05 19.51
CA PHE A 67 -17.50 -15.06 20.41
C PHE A 67 -16.07 -15.46 20.72
N TYR A 68 -15.09 -14.64 20.35
CA TYR A 68 -13.67 -15.00 20.52
C TYR A 68 -13.17 -14.86 21.96
N ASP A 69 -12.03 -15.49 22.27
CA ASP A 69 -11.35 -15.31 23.56
C ASP A 69 -10.78 -13.90 23.69
N GLY A 70 -11.52 -12.99 24.33
CA GLY A 70 -11.12 -11.59 24.48
C GLY A 70 -9.81 -11.40 25.22
N ALA A 71 -9.61 -12.15 26.32
CA ALA A 71 -8.40 -12.03 27.14
C ALA A 71 -7.15 -12.52 26.39
N THR A 72 -7.25 -13.62 25.66
CA THR A 72 -6.13 -14.13 24.86
C THR A 72 -5.86 -13.25 23.66
N ALA A 73 -6.90 -12.74 22.98
CA ALA A 73 -6.75 -11.77 21.88
C ALA A 73 -6.03 -10.49 22.36
N GLN A 74 -6.40 -9.94 23.52
CA GLN A 74 -5.72 -8.80 24.12
C GLN A 74 -4.25 -9.11 24.45
N ALA A 75 -3.96 -10.29 25.00
CA ALA A 75 -2.60 -10.68 25.33
C ALA A 75 -1.70 -10.84 24.08
N VAL A 76 -2.27 -11.33 22.97
CA VAL A 76 -1.61 -11.37 21.67
C VAL A 76 -1.31 -9.95 21.17
N ALA A 77 -2.29 -9.05 21.25
CA ALA A 77 -2.15 -7.69 20.74
C ALA A 77 -1.21 -6.81 21.58
N PHE A 78 -1.23 -6.93 22.91
CA PHE A 78 -0.62 -5.93 23.81
C PHE A 78 0.32 -6.49 24.89
N GLU A 79 0.34 -7.81 25.13
CA GLU A 79 1.08 -8.41 26.26
C GLU A 79 2.23 -9.33 25.82
N ARG A 80 2.70 -9.17 24.57
CA ARG A 80 3.85 -9.90 24.00
C ARG A 80 3.71 -11.44 24.03
N LEU A 81 2.48 -11.97 24.01
CA LEU A 81 2.26 -13.42 23.97
C LEU A 81 2.89 -14.09 22.72
N LEU A 82 3.10 -13.32 21.66
CA LEU A 82 3.78 -13.74 20.42
C LEU A 82 5.31 -13.78 20.51
N ALA A 83 5.92 -13.48 21.65
CA ALA A 83 7.37 -13.57 21.81
C ALA A 83 7.89 -15.02 21.73
N ASP A 84 7.01 -16.01 21.92
CA ASP A 84 7.34 -17.43 21.94
C ASP A 84 6.14 -18.27 21.46
N GLY A 85 6.35 -19.10 20.44
CA GLY A 85 5.34 -20.00 19.90
C GLY A 85 4.77 -20.98 20.93
N HIS A 86 5.57 -21.39 21.92
CA HIS A 86 5.13 -22.25 23.02
C HIS A 86 4.10 -21.55 23.91
N GLN A 87 4.30 -20.27 24.20
CA GLN A 87 3.39 -19.51 25.08
C GLN A 87 2.01 -19.36 24.46
N ILE A 88 1.94 -19.00 23.18
CA ILE A 88 0.65 -18.84 22.49
C ILE A 88 -0.09 -20.17 22.35
N VAL A 89 0.55 -21.27 21.93
CA VAL A 89 -0.14 -22.57 21.78
C VAL A 89 -0.62 -23.10 23.13
N ALA A 90 0.19 -22.95 24.19
CA ALA A 90 -0.20 -23.35 25.53
C ALA A 90 -1.37 -22.49 26.04
N ARG A 91 -1.35 -21.17 25.82
CA ARG A 91 -2.43 -20.26 26.23
C ARG A 91 -3.73 -20.55 25.50
N MET A 92 -3.69 -20.73 24.18
CA MET A 92 -4.87 -20.98 23.34
C MET A 92 -5.53 -22.33 23.64
N THR A 93 -4.73 -23.37 23.91
CA THR A 93 -5.24 -24.73 24.16
C THR A 93 -5.63 -24.99 25.62
N ARG A 94 -5.27 -24.09 26.55
CA ARG A 94 -5.65 -24.17 27.97
C ARG A 94 -7.07 -23.62 28.20
N ARG A 95 -8.07 -24.29 27.63
CA ARG A 95 -9.50 -23.98 27.82
C ARG A 95 -10.24 -25.15 28.48
N ALA A 96 -11.16 -24.84 29.38
CA ALA A 96 -12.03 -25.84 30.01
C ALA A 96 -13.06 -26.40 29.02
N ALA A 97 -13.63 -27.56 29.35
CA ALA A 97 -14.77 -28.09 28.59
C ALA A 97 -15.98 -27.14 28.71
N VAL A 98 -16.72 -27.02 27.62
CA VAL A 98 -17.94 -26.22 27.52
C VAL A 98 -19.07 -26.84 28.37
N GLU A 99 -19.91 -26.02 29.03
CA GLU A 99 -21.16 -26.46 29.69
C GLU A 99 -22.00 -27.35 28.77
N GLY A 100 -22.46 -28.50 29.28
CA GLY A 100 -23.16 -29.53 28.51
C GLY A 100 -22.24 -30.51 27.77
N GLY A 101 -20.92 -30.30 27.78
CA GLY A 101 -19.93 -31.15 27.12
C GLY A 101 -19.88 -30.98 25.59
N GLY A 102 -19.02 -31.76 24.93
CA GLY A 102 -18.83 -31.73 23.48
C GLY A 102 -17.52 -31.07 23.05
N PRO A 103 -17.28 -30.91 21.72
CA PRO A 103 -16.07 -30.30 21.20
C PRO A 103 -15.97 -28.82 21.60
N THR A 104 -14.86 -28.45 22.24
CA THR A 104 -14.55 -27.05 22.59
C THR A 104 -13.76 -26.38 21.46
N LEU A 105 -14.22 -25.23 21.00
CA LEU A 105 -13.46 -24.38 20.08
C LEU A 105 -12.48 -23.50 20.86
N CYS A 106 -11.22 -23.45 20.43
CA CYS A 106 -10.22 -22.50 20.92
C CYS A 106 -9.92 -21.49 19.82
N HIS A 107 -10.35 -20.23 19.97
CA HIS A 107 -10.12 -19.21 18.97
C HIS A 107 -9.99 -17.80 19.55
N ILE A 108 -9.26 -16.97 18.82
CA ILE A 108 -9.07 -15.54 19.06
C ILE A 108 -9.43 -14.79 17.78
N ALA A 109 -9.62 -13.48 17.88
CA ALA A 109 -9.70 -12.59 16.73
C ALA A 109 -8.81 -11.37 16.99
N THR A 110 -7.91 -11.08 16.06
CA THR A 110 -6.95 -9.98 16.10
C THR A 110 -6.66 -9.53 14.68
N ASP A 111 -6.21 -8.29 14.50
CA ASP A 111 -5.78 -7.80 13.19
C ASP A 111 -4.57 -8.60 12.66
N GLY A 112 -4.54 -8.83 11.35
CA GLY A 112 -3.51 -9.67 10.71
C GLY A 112 -2.11 -9.05 10.85
N GLU A 113 -2.04 -7.73 10.85
CA GLU A 113 -0.85 -6.91 11.02
C GLU A 113 -0.18 -7.13 12.40
N THR A 114 -0.91 -7.72 13.36
CA THR A 114 -0.35 -8.13 14.65
C THR A 114 0.82 -9.10 14.47
N TYR A 115 0.75 -9.97 13.46
CA TYR A 115 1.73 -11.03 13.20
C TYR A 115 2.81 -10.54 12.22
N GLY A 116 3.82 -9.84 12.75
CA GLY A 116 5.02 -9.42 11.99
C GLY A 116 5.20 -7.91 11.91
N HIS A 117 4.12 -7.13 11.67
CA HIS A 117 4.21 -5.67 11.59
C HIS A 117 4.21 -5.01 12.98
N HIS A 118 3.22 -5.31 13.83
CA HIS A 118 3.19 -4.78 15.20
C HIS A 118 4.10 -5.56 16.15
N HIS A 119 4.14 -6.89 16.03
CA HIS A 119 5.07 -7.73 16.77
C HIS A 119 6.06 -8.37 15.81
N ARG A 120 7.28 -7.83 15.78
CA ARG A 120 8.38 -8.38 14.98
C ARG A 120 8.57 -9.86 15.29
N TYR A 121 8.59 -10.70 14.25
CA TYR A 121 8.66 -12.16 14.31
C TYR A 121 7.43 -12.87 14.92
N GLY A 122 6.33 -12.17 15.15
CA GLY A 122 5.09 -12.77 15.65
C GLY A 122 4.48 -13.80 14.67
N ASP A 123 4.72 -13.63 13.37
CA ASP A 123 4.41 -14.60 12.33
C ASP A 123 5.14 -15.94 12.53
N MET A 124 6.41 -15.91 12.95
CA MET A 124 7.20 -17.11 13.22
C MET A 124 6.68 -17.86 14.46
N ALA A 125 6.30 -17.13 15.51
CA ALA A 125 5.70 -17.72 16.70
C ALA A 125 4.36 -18.40 16.37
N LEU A 126 3.53 -17.77 15.54
CA LEU A 126 2.28 -18.37 15.07
C LEU A 126 2.53 -19.62 14.22
N ALA A 127 3.47 -19.56 13.26
CA ALA A 127 3.80 -20.69 12.40
C ALA A 127 4.27 -21.92 13.22
N TRP A 128 5.14 -21.69 14.20
CA TRP A 128 5.59 -22.74 15.12
C TRP A 128 4.40 -23.31 15.92
N ALA A 129 3.54 -22.46 16.47
CA ALA A 129 2.38 -22.89 17.24
C ALA A 129 1.41 -23.76 16.42
N LEU A 130 1.15 -23.39 15.16
CA LEU A 130 0.32 -24.18 14.24
C LEU A 130 0.95 -25.55 13.95
N GLN A 131 2.26 -25.58 13.69
CA GLN A 131 3.00 -26.83 13.47
C GLN A 131 2.88 -27.78 14.65
N GLN A 132 2.96 -27.27 15.90
CA GLN A 132 2.80 -28.13 17.07
C GLN A 132 1.39 -28.72 17.19
N VAL A 133 0.34 -27.94 16.86
CA VAL A 133 -1.03 -28.45 16.85
C VAL A 133 -1.22 -29.53 15.80
N GLU A 134 -0.64 -29.37 14.61
CA GLU A 134 -0.65 -30.42 13.57
C GLU A 134 0.05 -31.71 14.02
N GLN A 135 1.09 -31.59 14.86
CA GLN A 135 1.78 -32.72 15.48
C GLN A 135 1.05 -33.32 16.69
N GLY A 136 -0.17 -32.86 17.00
CA GLY A 136 -1.04 -33.45 18.01
C GLY A 136 -0.94 -32.82 19.40
N TRP A 137 -0.49 -31.57 19.51
CA TRP A 137 -0.41 -30.85 20.79
C TRP A 137 -1.70 -30.93 21.60
N ASN A 138 -1.63 -31.58 22.78
CA ASN A 138 -2.76 -31.80 23.70
C ASN A 138 -4.00 -32.43 23.04
N GLY A 139 -3.85 -33.21 21.96
CA GLY A 139 -4.98 -33.77 21.20
C GLY A 139 -5.84 -32.71 20.51
N THR A 140 -5.33 -31.49 20.35
CA THR A 140 -6.03 -30.40 19.64
C THR A 140 -5.91 -30.61 18.13
N ARG A 141 -6.95 -30.22 17.39
CA ARG A 141 -6.97 -30.28 15.93
C ARG A 141 -7.21 -28.88 15.36
N LEU A 142 -6.44 -28.49 14.35
CA LEU A 142 -6.72 -27.29 13.57
C LEU A 142 -8.07 -27.43 12.86
N THR A 143 -8.87 -26.36 12.90
CA THR A 143 -10.19 -26.26 12.27
C THR A 143 -10.46 -24.81 11.91
N ASN A 144 -11.42 -24.57 11.03
CA ASN A 144 -11.99 -23.24 10.82
C ASN A 144 -13.46 -23.20 11.30
N TYR A 145 -14.07 -22.01 11.32
CA TYR A 145 -15.45 -21.81 11.78
C TYR A 145 -16.48 -22.61 10.96
N ALA A 146 -16.32 -22.69 9.64
CA ALA A 146 -17.24 -23.40 8.77
C ALA A 146 -17.22 -24.91 9.03
N GLU A 147 -16.01 -25.49 9.16
CA GLU A 147 -15.84 -26.89 9.51
C GLU A 147 -16.36 -27.21 10.92
N PHE A 148 -16.06 -26.35 11.91
CA PHE A 148 -16.56 -26.51 13.26
C PHE A 148 -18.09 -26.50 13.30
N ARG A 149 -18.73 -25.51 12.65
CA ARG A 149 -20.18 -25.40 12.54
C ARG A 149 -20.83 -26.59 11.83
N ALA A 150 -20.19 -27.13 10.80
CA ALA A 150 -20.69 -28.31 10.09
C ALA A 150 -20.70 -29.57 10.99
N ARG A 151 -19.80 -29.65 11.97
CA ARG A 151 -19.70 -30.77 12.93
C ARG A 151 -20.47 -30.53 14.22
N VAL A 152 -20.60 -29.27 14.64
CA VAL A 152 -21.18 -28.85 15.92
C VAL A 152 -22.24 -27.79 15.65
N ARG A 153 -23.51 -28.18 15.75
CA ARG A 153 -24.64 -27.28 15.53
C ARG A 153 -24.78 -26.28 16.68
N ALA A 154 -25.01 -25.01 16.36
CA ALA A 154 -25.39 -24.00 17.35
C ALA A 154 -26.81 -24.25 17.86
N THR A 155 -26.92 -24.71 19.11
CA THR A 155 -28.21 -24.96 19.79
C THR A 155 -28.49 -23.97 20.93
N TRP A 156 -27.44 -23.31 21.42
CA TRP A 156 -27.52 -22.27 22.43
C TRP A 156 -27.95 -20.98 21.78
N GLU A 157 -28.84 -20.21 22.41
CA GLU A 157 -29.36 -18.98 21.83
C GLU A 157 -28.69 -17.76 22.45
N VAL A 158 -28.60 -16.68 21.66
CA VAL A 158 -28.00 -15.41 22.09
C VAL A 158 -28.84 -14.23 21.62
N GLN A 159 -28.91 -13.20 22.47
CA GLN A 159 -29.40 -11.86 22.16
C GLN A 159 -28.21 -10.93 21.92
N LEU A 160 -28.30 -10.16 20.84
CA LEU A 160 -27.27 -9.22 20.45
C LEU A 160 -27.31 -7.95 21.31
N ALA A 161 -26.14 -7.45 21.70
CA ALA A 161 -26.02 -6.06 22.15
C ALA A 161 -26.02 -5.14 20.92
N GLU A 162 -27.10 -4.38 20.75
CA GLU A 162 -27.32 -3.53 19.57
C GLU A 162 -26.28 -2.42 19.44
N SER A 163 -25.98 -2.04 18.18
CA SER A 163 -25.04 -0.96 17.84
C SER A 163 -23.68 -1.08 18.55
N SER A 164 -23.21 -2.31 18.74
CA SER A 164 -21.95 -2.61 19.44
C SER A 164 -20.78 -2.77 18.46
N SER A 165 -19.55 -2.72 18.96
CA SER A 165 -18.32 -3.00 18.21
C SER A 165 -17.27 -3.62 19.12
N TRP A 166 -16.22 -4.22 18.56
CA TRP A 166 -15.16 -4.82 19.39
C TRP A 166 -14.17 -3.80 19.99
N SER A 167 -14.06 -2.61 19.39
CA SER A 167 -12.98 -1.64 19.63
C SER A 167 -13.44 -0.36 20.31
N CYS A 168 -14.73 -0.25 20.67
CA CYS A 168 -15.28 0.87 21.41
C CYS A 168 -16.33 0.42 22.42
N VAL A 169 -16.14 0.81 23.69
CA VAL A 169 -17.09 0.55 24.78
C VAL A 169 -18.42 1.29 24.61
N HIS A 170 -18.43 2.34 23.78
CA HIS A 170 -19.63 3.10 23.40
C HIS A 170 -20.25 2.59 22.09
N GLY A 171 -19.93 1.35 21.69
CA GLY A 171 -20.50 0.71 20.51
C GLY A 171 -20.02 1.33 19.20
N THR A 172 -20.93 1.75 18.33
CA THR A 172 -20.61 2.38 17.03
C THR A 172 -20.37 3.89 17.12
N ALA A 173 -20.47 4.48 18.31
CA ALA A 173 -20.29 5.92 18.52
C ALA A 173 -18.91 6.42 18.05
N ARG A 174 -17.87 5.58 18.08
CA ARG A 174 -16.53 5.92 17.57
C ARG A 174 -16.55 6.46 16.13
N TRP A 175 -17.40 5.93 15.25
CA TRP A 175 -17.43 6.31 13.83
C TRP A 175 -18.47 7.39 13.47
N ARG A 176 -19.05 8.05 14.48
CA ARG A 176 -20.06 9.09 14.26
C ARG A 176 -20.05 10.23 15.26
N ASP A 177 -19.55 10.02 16.48
CA ASP A 177 -19.72 10.93 17.61
C ASP A 177 -18.41 11.22 18.37
N ASN A 178 -18.46 12.27 19.19
CA ASN A 178 -17.44 12.57 20.18
C ASN A 178 -17.58 11.67 21.41
N CYS A 179 -17.36 10.35 21.24
CA CYS A 179 -17.48 9.37 22.32
C CYS A 179 -16.28 9.34 23.28
N GLY A 180 -15.30 10.23 23.09
CA GLY A 180 -14.07 10.31 23.90
C GLY A 180 -13.06 9.19 23.68
N CYS A 181 -13.36 8.20 22.82
CA CYS A 181 -12.40 7.17 22.44
C CYS A 181 -11.42 7.72 21.39
N ASN A 182 -10.21 8.05 21.84
CA ASN A 182 -9.13 8.64 21.05
C ASN A 182 -7.76 8.09 21.46
N GLY A 183 -6.72 8.45 20.71
CA GLY A 183 -5.32 8.07 20.92
C GLY A 183 -4.64 8.71 22.13
N GLY A 184 -5.39 9.38 23.01
CA GLY A 184 -4.91 9.87 24.30
C GLY A 184 -4.19 11.22 24.26
N LYS A 185 -4.32 11.99 23.18
CA LYS A 185 -3.71 13.33 23.09
C LYS A 185 -4.47 14.35 23.95
N PRO A 186 -3.82 14.98 24.96
CA PRO A 186 -4.49 15.97 25.80
C PRO A 186 -5.08 17.14 24.99
N GLY A 187 -6.32 17.51 25.31
CA GLY A 187 -7.03 18.62 24.66
C GLY A 187 -7.67 18.29 23.30
N TRP A 188 -7.39 17.11 22.72
CA TRP A 188 -7.99 16.70 21.45
C TRP A 188 -9.39 16.13 21.67
N ASN A 189 -10.29 16.38 20.71
CA ASN A 189 -11.68 15.93 20.74
C ASN A 189 -12.10 15.38 19.35
N GLN A 190 -13.27 14.73 19.33
CA GLN A 190 -13.79 14.05 18.14
C GLN A 190 -15.11 14.70 17.66
N THR A 191 -15.30 15.98 17.98
CA THR A 191 -16.52 16.73 17.59
C THR A 191 -16.68 16.85 16.08
N TRP A 192 -15.59 16.77 15.32
CA TRP A 192 -15.57 16.78 13.86
C TRP A 192 -16.26 15.57 13.20
N ARG A 193 -16.39 14.44 13.90
CA ARG A 193 -16.93 13.19 13.32
C ARG A 193 -18.38 13.32 12.90
N ARG A 194 -19.22 13.98 13.70
CA ARG A 194 -20.65 14.13 13.40
C ARG A 194 -20.89 15.06 12.21
N PRO A 195 -20.34 16.29 12.16
CA PRO A 195 -20.47 17.15 10.98
C PRO A 195 -19.94 16.50 9.70
N LEU A 196 -18.82 15.76 9.77
CA LEU A 196 -18.31 15.01 8.63
C LEU A 196 -19.30 13.92 8.17
N ARG A 197 -19.82 13.13 9.12
CA ARG A 197 -20.78 12.06 8.84
C ARG A 197 -22.07 12.61 8.23
N ASP A 198 -22.63 13.67 8.80
CA ASP A 198 -23.84 14.33 8.31
C ASP A 198 -23.63 14.88 6.89
N THR A 199 -22.43 15.41 6.61
CA THR A 199 -22.06 15.90 5.28
C THR A 199 -21.96 14.76 4.26
N PHE A 200 -21.36 13.63 4.64
CA PHE A 200 -21.29 12.46 3.77
C PHE A 200 -22.66 11.80 3.56
N ASP A 201 -23.52 11.77 4.58
CA ASP A 201 -24.89 11.29 4.45
C ASP A 201 -25.69 12.15 3.45
N TRP A 202 -25.53 13.47 3.49
CA TRP A 202 -26.11 14.36 2.48
C TRP A 202 -25.59 14.04 1.07
N LEU A 203 -24.26 13.89 0.90
CA LEU A 203 -23.67 13.61 -0.42
C LEU A 203 -24.07 12.22 -0.95
N ARG A 204 -24.19 11.23 -0.06
CA ARG A 204 -24.71 9.89 -0.39
C ARG A 204 -26.12 10.01 -0.95
N ASP A 205 -26.97 10.83 -0.34
CA ASP A 205 -28.35 11.01 -0.78
C ASP A 205 -28.41 11.73 -2.15
N GLN A 206 -27.50 12.68 -2.41
CA GLN A 206 -27.33 13.26 -3.75
C GLN A 206 -26.93 12.20 -4.79
N ALA A 207 -25.95 11.36 -4.47
CA ALA A 207 -25.50 10.28 -5.35
C ALA A 207 -26.59 9.22 -5.58
N ALA A 208 -27.36 8.87 -4.55
CA ALA A 208 -28.48 7.94 -4.66
C ALA A 208 -29.58 8.51 -5.58
N SER A 209 -29.92 9.79 -5.42
CA SER A 209 -30.87 10.48 -6.29
C SER A 209 -30.38 10.52 -7.75
N ALA A 210 -29.10 10.80 -7.98
CA ALA A 210 -28.51 10.76 -9.32
C ALA A 210 -28.54 9.35 -9.92
N LEU A 211 -28.24 8.31 -9.13
CA LEU A 211 -28.33 6.90 -9.56
C LEU A 211 -29.76 6.51 -9.94
N ASP A 212 -30.75 6.90 -9.14
CA ASP A 212 -32.15 6.62 -9.45
C ASP A 212 -32.62 7.36 -10.71
N ASN A 213 -32.36 8.67 -10.81
CA ASN A 213 -32.91 9.50 -11.88
C ASN A 213 -32.20 9.26 -13.22
N ALA A 214 -30.87 9.36 -13.24
CA ALA A 214 -30.09 9.19 -14.48
C ALA A 214 -29.88 7.71 -14.80
N GLY A 215 -29.73 6.84 -13.79
CA GLY A 215 -29.51 5.41 -14.02
C GLY A 215 -30.69 4.72 -14.67
N ARG A 216 -31.94 5.11 -14.37
CA ARG A 216 -33.14 4.52 -14.99
C ARG A 216 -33.22 4.75 -16.50
N LEU A 217 -32.52 5.76 -17.02
CA LEU A 217 -32.42 6.00 -18.45
C LEU A 217 -31.49 4.96 -19.11
N LEU A 218 -30.49 4.46 -18.40
CA LEU A 218 -29.41 3.64 -18.96
C LEU A 218 -29.49 2.15 -18.57
N PHE A 219 -30.11 1.81 -17.45
CA PHE A 219 -30.13 0.46 -16.88
C PHE A 219 -31.56 -0.06 -16.67
N HIS A 220 -31.75 -1.38 -16.76
CA HIS A 220 -33.01 -2.02 -16.40
C HIS A 220 -33.37 -1.81 -14.92
N ASP A 221 -32.38 -1.99 -14.04
CA ASP A 221 -32.43 -1.72 -12.61
C ASP A 221 -31.07 -1.14 -12.18
N PRO A 222 -31.00 0.17 -11.90
CA PRO A 222 -29.73 0.83 -11.54
C PRO A 222 -29.12 0.29 -10.24
N TRP A 223 -29.93 -0.13 -9.28
CA TRP A 223 -29.46 -0.62 -7.98
C TRP A 223 -28.92 -2.04 -8.11
N ALA A 224 -29.58 -2.90 -8.88
CA ALA A 224 -29.05 -4.21 -9.23
C ALA A 224 -27.77 -4.11 -10.08
N ALA A 225 -27.72 -3.17 -11.02
CA ALA A 225 -26.50 -2.89 -11.79
C ALA A 225 -25.34 -2.44 -10.88
N ARG A 226 -25.61 -1.56 -9.90
CA ARG A 226 -24.63 -1.12 -8.89
C ARG A 226 -24.06 -2.28 -8.08
N ASP A 227 -24.91 -3.23 -7.66
CA ASP A 227 -24.46 -4.41 -6.92
C ASP A 227 -23.62 -5.35 -7.81
N ALA A 228 -24.04 -5.56 -9.07
CA ALA A 228 -23.34 -6.39 -10.04
C ALA A 228 -22.01 -5.80 -10.54
N TYR A 229 -21.84 -4.48 -10.42
CA TYR A 229 -20.62 -3.78 -10.87
C TYR A 229 -19.34 -4.24 -10.17
N ILE A 230 -19.44 -4.97 -9.04
CA ILE A 230 -18.30 -5.62 -8.39
C ILE A 230 -17.48 -6.50 -9.36
N ALA A 231 -18.13 -7.14 -10.35
CA ALA A 231 -17.43 -7.94 -11.36
C ALA A 231 -16.47 -7.08 -12.21
N VAL A 232 -16.89 -5.86 -12.56
CA VAL A 232 -16.04 -4.89 -13.27
C VAL A 232 -14.92 -4.40 -12.37
N VAL A 233 -15.21 -4.14 -11.08
CA VAL A 233 -14.21 -3.68 -10.11
C VAL A 233 -13.10 -4.71 -9.88
N LEU A 234 -13.43 -5.99 -9.84
CA LEU A 234 -12.47 -7.08 -9.63
C LEU A 234 -11.63 -7.37 -10.89
N ALA A 235 -12.22 -7.29 -12.08
CA ALA A 235 -11.53 -7.61 -13.32
C ALA A 235 -10.77 -6.42 -13.94
N ARG A 236 -11.37 -5.22 -13.92
CA ARG A 236 -10.86 -3.97 -14.55
C ARG A 236 -10.43 -4.12 -16.01
N THR A 237 -11.09 -5.00 -16.78
CA THR A 237 -10.83 -5.22 -18.21
C THR A 237 -11.94 -4.64 -19.09
N PRO A 238 -11.66 -4.34 -20.38
CA PRO A 238 -12.69 -3.97 -21.35
C PRO A 238 -13.80 -5.03 -21.47
N ALA A 239 -13.41 -6.31 -21.57
CA ALA A 239 -14.36 -7.42 -21.69
C ALA A 239 -15.34 -7.51 -20.52
N ALA A 240 -14.89 -7.26 -19.29
CA ALA A 240 -15.77 -7.25 -18.12
C ALA A 240 -16.79 -6.11 -18.17
N ARG A 241 -16.38 -4.92 -18.65
CA ARG A 241 -17.31 -3.79 -18.84
C ARG A 241 -18.33 -4.07 -19.93
N ASP A 242 -17.89 -4.61 -21.06
CA ASP A 242 -18.78 -4.93 -22.17
C ASP A 242 -19.80 -5.97 -21.78
N GLN A 243 -19.39 -7.01 -21.05
CA GLN A 243 -20.30 -8.01 -20.50
C GLN A 243 -21.30 -7.40 -19.51
N PHE A 244 -20.83 -6.55 -18.58
CA PHE A 244 -21.68 -5.88 -17.61
C PHE A 244 -22.74 -5.00 -18.29
N LEU A 245 -22.33 -4.15 -19.24
CA LEU A 245 -23.24 -3.28 -19.97
C LEU A 245 -24.23 -4.08 -20.81
N ALA A 246 -23.78 -5.15 -21.48
CA ALA A 246 -24.67 -6.02 -22.24
C ALA A 246 -25.74 -6.71 -21.38
N GLN A 247 -25.45 -6.98 -20.10
CA GLN A 247 -26.37 -7.65 -19.18
C GLN A 247 -27.33 -6.69 -18.47
N HIS A 248 -26.88 -5.48 -18.14
CA HIS A 248 -27.62 -4.58 -17.26
C HIS A 248 -28.18 -3.33 -17.94
N ALA A 249 -27.64 -2.92 -19.09
CA ALA A 249 -28.14 -1.75 -19.81
C ALA A 249 -29.53 -2.00 -20.37
N SER A 250 -30.41 -0.99 -20.32
CA SER A 250 -31.80 -1.13 -20.78
C SER A 250 -31.94 -1.21 -22.30
N HIS A 251 -30.89 -0.83 -23.02
CA HIS A 251 -30.77 -0.80 -24.47
C HIS A 251 -29.27 -0.76 -24.87
N PRO A 252 -28.92 -0.96 -26.15
CA PRO A 252 -27.55 -0.76 -26.63
C PRO A 252 -27.13 0.71 -26.46
N LEU A 253 -26.10 0.94 -25.64
CA LEU A 253 -25.61 2.29 -25.32
C LEU A 253 -24.61 2.80 -26.36
N ASP A 254 -24.74 4.07 -26.73
CA ASP A 254 -23.71 4.77 -27.51
C ASP A 254 -22.45 5.10 -26.66
N ALA A 255 -21.43 5.73 -27.28
CA ALA A 255 -20.18 6.03 -26.59
C ALA A 255 -20.37 6.96 -25.36
N ASP A 256 -21.23 7.97 -25.46
CA ASP A 256 -21.46 8.94 -24.39
C ASP A 256 -22.36 8.36 -23.28
N GLU A 257 -23.32 7.53 -23.65
CA GLU A 257 -24.14 6.76 -22.72
C GLU A 257 -23.32 5.73 -21.95
N ARG A 258 -22.37 5.05 -22.60
CA ARG A 258 -21.42 4.15 -21.91
C ARG A 258 -20.60 4.91 -20.87
N VAL A 259 -20.09 6.09 -21.22
CA VAL A 259 -19.35 6.93 -20.27
C VAL A 259 -20.22 7.29 -19.08
N ARG A 260 -21.44 7.78 -19.32
CA ARG A 260 -22.39 8.12 -18.25
C ARG A 260 -22.75 6.92 -17.38
N ALA A 261 -23.01 5.76 -17.99
CA ALA A 261 -23.34 4.52 -17.29
C ALA A 261 -22.20 4.07 -16.36
N LEU A 262 -20.96 4.07 -16.83
CA LEU A 262 -19.80 3.70 -16.03
C LEU A 262 -19.47 4.75 -14.96
N SER A 263 -19.63 6.04 -15.27
CA SER A 263 -19.48 7.14 -14.30
C SER A 263 -20.48 7.03 -13.15
N LEU A 264 -21.75 6.66 -13.42
CA LEU A 264 -22.75 6.38 -12.38
C LEU A 264 -22.33 5.24 -11.45
N MET A 265 -21.76 4.17 -12.00
CA MET A 265 -21.30 3.03 -11.20
C MET A 265 -20.07 3.38 -10.34
N GLU A 266 -19.10 4.13 -10.89
CA GLU A 266 -17.98 4.64 -10.10
C GLU A 266 -18.43 5.67 -9.05
N MET A 267 -19.45 6.48 -9.33
CA MET A 267 -20.03 7.43 -8.37
C MET A 267 -20.60 6.68 -7.18
N ALA A 268 -21.45 5.68 -7.43
CA ALA A 268 -22.01 4.84 -6.38
C ALA A 268 -20.92 4.09 -5.59
N ARG A 269 -19.86 3.63 -6.26
CA ARG A 269 -18.70 3.01 -5.61
C ARG A 269 -17.99 3.99 -4.67
N HIS A 270 -17.71 5.20 -5.13
CA HIS A 270 -17.05 6.21 -4.30
C HIS A 270 -17.93 6.70 -3.14
N ALA A 271 -19.26 6.74 -3.33
CA ALA A 271 -20.21 7.01 -2.25
C ALA A 271 -20.21 5.92 -1.16
N MET A 272 -19.83 4.68 -1.49
CA MET A 272 -19.58 3.64 -0.47
C MET A 272 -18.19 3.77 0.16
N LEU A 273 -17.16 4.04 -0.66
CA LEU A 273 -15.77 4.16 -0.17
C LEU A 273 -15.56 5.33 0.79
N MET A 274 -16.31 6.41 0.63
CA MET A 274 -16.26 7.54 1.56
C MET A 274 -16.76 7.21 2.97
N TYR A 275 -17.10 5.96 3.29
CA TYR A 275 -17.41 5.48 4.65
C TYR A 275 -16.38 4.46 5.17
N THR A 276 -15.16 4.42 4.60
CA THR A 276 -14.08 3.52 5.03
C THR A 276 -13.69 3.77 6.49
N SER A 277 -14.07 2.88 7.41
CA SER A 277 -14.04 3.10 8.88
C SER A 277 -12.75 3.69 9.47
N CYS A 278 -11.57 3.43 8.89
CA CYS A 278 -10.30 4.03 9.29
C CYS A 278 -10.36 5.58 9.31
N GLY A 279 -11.12 6.21 8.41
CA GLY A 279 -11.30 7.66 8.34
C GLY A 279 -12.02 8.30 9.53
N TRP A 280 -12.53 7.51 10.46
CA TRP A 280 -13.11 8.00 11.73
C TRP A 280 -12.40 7.43 12.95
N PHE A 281 -11.49 6.47 12.78
CA PHE A 281 -10.92 5.73 13.90
C PHE A 281 -9.96 6.60 14.72
N PHE A 282 -9.14 7.40 14.02
CA PHE A 282 -8.12 8.27 14.59
C PHE A 282 -8.68 9.62 15.02
N ASP A 283 -7.79 10.48 15.51
CA ASP A 283 -8.20 11.59 16.37
C ASP A 283 -8.55 12.87 15.61
N ASP A 284 -8.11 13.02 14.36
CA ASP A 284 -8.14 14.31 13.67
C ASP A 284 -8.75 14.29 12.25
N LEU A 285 -9.40 15.40 11.91
CA LEU A 285 -10.00 15.66 10.62
C LEU A 285 -8.99 15.69 9.46
N SER A 286 -7.77 16.18 9.71
CA SER A 286 -6.70 16.31 8.71
C SER A 286 -5.83 15.04 8.58
N GLY A 287 -6.15 13.99 9.35
CA GLY A 287 -5.50 12.69 9.28
C GLY A 287 -5.58 12.10 7.88
N ILE A 288 -4.57 11.31 7.48
CA ILE A 288 -4.46 10.78 6.11
C ILE A 288 -5.67 9.92 5.73
N GLU A 289 -6.22 9.17 6.69
CA GLU A 289 -7.38 8.30 6.52
C GLU A 289 -8.67 9.11 6.30
N THR A 290 -8.86 10.17 7.09
CA THR A 290 -10.02 11.06 7.00
C THR A 290 -9.97 11.84 5.68
N VAL A 291 -8.80 12.36 5.31
CA VAL A 291 -8.56 13.04 4.04
C VAL A 291 -8.81 12.11 2.86
N GLN A 292 -8.41 10.83 2.95
CA GLN A 292 -8.71 9.85 1.90
C GLN A 292 -10.22 9.66 1.71
N CYS A 293 -11.01 9.67 2.78
CA CYS A 293 -12.47 9.61 2.69
C CYS A 293 -13.05 10.88 2.05
N MET A 294 -12.51 12.06 2.37
CA MET A 294 -12.88 13.30 1.70
C MET A 294 -12.50 13.30 0.21
N GLN A 295 -11.38 12.67 -0.19
CA GLN A 295 -11.03 12.50 -1.60
C GLN A 295 -12.03 11.59 -2.34
N TYR A 296 -12.58 10.57 -1.67
CA TYR A 296 -13.68 9.81 -2.24
C TYR A 296 -14.95 10.66 -2.38
N ALA A 297 -15.27 11.49 -1.38
CA ALA A 297 -16.39 12.44 -1.47
C ALA A 297 -16.19 13.46 -2.61
N ALA A 298 -14.97 13.97 -2.81
CA ALA A 298 -14.63 14.82 -3.95
C ALA A 298 -14.90 14.11 -5.27
N ARG A 299 -14.52 12.83 -5.37
CA ARG A 299 -14.78 12.06 -6.58
C ARG A 299 -16.27 11.82 -6.84
N VAL A 300 -17.09 11.67 -5.79
CA VAL A 300 -18.56 11.63 -5.94
C VAL A 300 -19.08 12.94 -6.50
N ALA A 301 -18.67 14.08 -5.94
CA ALA A 301 -19.10 15.40 -6.41
C ALA A 301 -18.73 15.65 -7.88
N GLU A 302 -17.49 15.31 -8.27
CA GLU A 302 -17.04 15.37 -9.66
C GLU A 302 -17.89 14.51 -10.59
N LEU A 303 -18.17 13.26 -10.19
CA LEU A 303 -18.92 12.34 -11.04
C LEU A 303 -20.40 12.72 -11.17
N ILE A 304 -20.99 13.38 -10.17
CA ILE A 304 -22.34 13.96 -10.27
C ILE A 304 -22.37 15.06 -11.35
N GLU A 305 -21.35 15.91 -11.41
CA GLU A 305 -21.22 16.93 -12.45
C GLU A 305 -20.98 16.31 -13.83
N ASP A 306 -20.08 15.32 -13.93
CA ASP A 306 -19.72 14.65 -15.18
C ASP A 306 -20.92 13.97 -15.87
N ILE A 307 -21.93 13.55 -15.11
CA ILE A 307 -23.18 12.95 -15.65
C ILE A 307 -24.29 13.97 -15.90
N GLY A 308 -24.01 15.27 -15.75
CA GLY A 308 -24.95 16.37 -16.02
C GLY A 308 -25.78 16.82 -14.81
N GLY A 309 -25.39 16.43 -13.59
CA GLY A 309 -25.97 16.93 -12.35
C GLY A 309 -25.53 18.37 -12.04
N ALA A 310 -26.25 19.02 -11.12
CA ALA A 310 -25.85 20.34 -10.64
C ALA A 310 -24.54 20.25 -9.81
N PRO A 311 -23.67 21.28 -9.87
CA PRO A 311 -22.45 21.31 -9.06
C PRO A 311 -22.75 21.24 -7.56
N VAL A 312 -22.28 20.17 -6.92
CA VAL A 312 -22.47 19.94 -5.47
C VAL A 312 -21.21 20.25 -4.66
N GLU A 313 -20.03 20.39 -5.30
CA GLU A 313 -18.77 20.69 -4.60
C GLU A 313 -18.87 21.95 -3.70
N PRO A 314 -19.45 23.08 -4.14
CA PRO A 314 -19.52 24.28 -3.30
C PRO A 314 -20.30 24.05 -1.99
N GLU A 315 -21.44 23.37 -2.04
CA GLU A 315 -22.25 23.04 -0.85
C GLU A 315 -21.56 21.97 0.02
N LEU A 316 -20.90 20.99 -0.61
CA LEU A 316 -20.10 19.99 0.10
C LEU A 316 -19.03 20.67 0.96
N ILE A 317 -18.25 21.58 0.38
CA ILE A 317 -17.21 22.34 1.10
C ILE A 317 -17.81 23.19 2.21
N ASP A 318 -18.99 23.78 1.96
CA ASP A 318 -19.68 24.59 2.97
C ASP A 318 -20.08 23.78 4.19
N ARG A 319 -20.71 22.62 3.99
CA ARG A 319 -21.07 21.69 5.07
C ARG A 319 -19.85 21.17 5.83
N LEU A 320 -18.74 20.89 5.12
CA LEU A 320 -17.48 20.47 5.73
C LEU A 320 -16.88 21.51 6.68
N SER A 321 -17.18 22.80 6.51
CA SER A 321 -16.65 23.85 7.40
C SER A 321 -17.14 23.72 8.86
N ALA A 322 -18.21 22.97 9.11
CA ALA A 322 -18.67 22.66 10.46
C ALA A 322 -17.79 21.64 11.20
N ALA A 323 -16.91 20.92 10.48
CA ALA A 323 -15.93 20.02 11.09
C ALA A 323 -14.61 20.76 11.35
N SER A 324 -14.11 20.73 12.59
CA SER A 324 -12.84 21.38 12.96
C SER A 324 -11.75 20.37 13.26
N SER A 325 -10.56 20.58 12.70
CA SER A 325 -9.35 19.87 13.12
C SER A 325 -8.96 20.27 14.54
N ASN A 326 -8.35 19.35 15.27
CA ASN A 326 -7.64 19.59 16.52
C ASN A 326 -6.32 20.36 16.30
N LEU A 327 -5.84 20.45 15.06
CA LEU A 327 -4.66 21.22 14.67
C LEU A 327 -5.08 22.62 14.21
N VAL A 328 -4.59 23.64 14.90
CA VAL A 328 -4.95 25.05 14.63
C VAL A 328 -4.53 25.48 13.23
N GLU A 329 -3.37 24.99 12.77
CA GLU A 329 -2.82 25.27 11.44
C GLU A 329 -3.65 24.66 10.31
N GLU A 330 -4.36 23.56 10.56
CA GLU A 330 -5.22 22.89 9.58
C GLU A 330 -6.61 23.53 9.52
N GLY A 331 -7.11 24.02 10.65
CA GLY A 331 -8.38 24.74 10.76
C GLY A 331 -9.61 23.86 10.53
N ASP A 332 -10.54 24.30 9.68
CA ASP A 332 -11.81 23.59 9.43
C ASP A 332 -11.77 22.67 8.20
N GLY A 333 -12.85 21.93 7.96
CA GLY A 333 -12.96 21.02 6.82
C GLY A 333 -12.84 21.72 5.46
N ARG A 334 -13.17 23.01 5.33
CA ARG A 334 -12.96 23.78 4.09
C ARG A 334 -11.48 24.03 3.85
N GLN A 335 -10.74 24.37 4.90
CA GLN A 335 -9.30 24.59 4.82
C GLN A 335 -8.55 23.28 4.55
N VAL A 336 -8.93 22.20 5.23
CA VAL A 336 -8.41 20.84 4.98
C VAL A 336 -8.69 20.43 3.53
N TRP A 337 -9.92 20.65 3.03
CA TRP A 337 -10.26 20.38 1.62
C TRP A 337 -9.32 21.08 0.64
N THR A 338 -9.14 22.38 0.85
CA THR A 338 -8.33 23.23 -0.04
C THR A 338 -6.86 22.80 -0.05
N ARG A 339 -6.30 22.45 1.12
CA ARG A 339 -4.88 22.12 1.27
C ARG A 339 -4.55 20.67 0.92
N ARG A 340 -5.46 19.73 1.16
CA ARG A 340 -5.15 18.28 1.11
C ARG A 340 -6.00 17.48 0.13
N VAL A 341 -7.25 17.88 -0.11
CA VAL A 341 -8.17 17.14 -1.00
C VAL A 341 -8.06 17.64 -2.44
N ARG A 342 -8.27 18.94 -2.67
CA ARG A 342 -8.23 19.55 -4.01
C ARG A 342 -6.90 19.30 -4.77
N PRO A 343 -5.72 19.40 -4.14
CA PRO A 343 -4.46 19.13 -4.85
C PRO A 343 -4.28 17.68 -5.27
N ALA A 344 -4.90 16.73 -4.56
CA ALA A 344 -4.79 15.29 -4.81
C ALA A 344 -5.62 14.81 -6.01
N ARG A 345 -6.57 15.62 -6.51
CA ARG A 345 -7.37 15.31 -7.71
C ARG A 345 -6.46 15.00 -8.90
N ILE A 346 -6.73 13.94 -9.64
CA ILE A 346 -6.04 13.58 -10.89
C ILE A 346 -7.05 13.55 -12.03
N ASP A 347 -7.00 14.57 -12.88
CA ASP A 347 -7.80 14.67 -14.10
C ASP A 347 -6.95 14.44 -15.36
N ALA A 348 -7.61 14.39 -16.52
CA ALA A 348 -6.94 14.20 -17.80
C ALA A 348 -5.89 15.29 -18.09
N ALA A 349 -6.11 16.53 -17.63
CA ALA A 349 -5.17 17.62 -17.81
C ALA A 349 -3.86 17.39 -17.01
N LYS A 350 -3.96 16.98 -15.74
CA LYS A 350 -2.79 16.59 -14.93
C LYS A 350 -2.07 15.37 -15.50
N VAL A 351 -2.80 14.39 -16.04
CA VAL A 351 -2.19 13.25 -16.72
C VAL A 351 -1.44 13.67 -17.98
N CYS A 352 -2.03 14.52 -18.82
CA CYS A 352 -1.34 15.12 -19.96
C CYS A 352 -0.12 15.92 -19.54
N ALA A 353 -0.21 16.71 -18.47
CA ALA A 353 0.90 17.49 -17.95
C ALA A 353 2.05 16.58 -17.51
N HIS A 354 1.71 15.52 -16.79
CA HIS A 354 2.65 14.50 -16.35
C HIS A 354 3.37 13.85 -17.54
N VAL A 355 2.62 13.40 -18.56
CA VAL A 355 3.17 12.76 -19.76
C VAL A 355 4.03 13.72 -20.58
N ALA A 356 3.62 14.98 -20.72
CA ALA A 356 4.37 16.01 -21.42
C ALA A 356 5.71 16.29 -20.73
N VAL A 357 5.71 16.49 -19.40
CA VAL A 357 6.94 16.72 -18.62
C VAL A 357 7.82 15.48 -18.60
N HIS A 358 7.24 14.28 -18.48
CA HIS A 358 7.99 13.02 -18.57
C HIS A 358 8.72 12.92 -19.90
N SER A 359 8.03 13.14 -21.02
CA SER A 359 8.59 13.08 -22.38
C SER A 359 9.71 14.09 -22.62
N LEU A 360 9.70 15.22 -21.90
CA LEU A 360 10.77 16.22 -21.97
C LEU A 360 12.06 15.71 -21.32
N VAL A 361 11.97 15.06 -20.16
CA VAL A 361 13.14 14.59 -19.42
C VAL A 361 13.61 13.23 -19.93
N GLU A 362 12.71 12.24 -19.94
CA GLU A 362 12.97 10.88 -20.38
C GLU A 362 12.21 10.63 -21.69
N PRO A 363 12.90 10.42 -22.83
CA PRO A 363 12.21 10.13 -24.08
C PRO A 363 11.41 8.85 -23.96
N GLU A 364 10.08 8.98 -23.91
CA GLU A 364 9.18 7.84 -24.07
C GLU A 364 9.32 7.30 -25.50
N THR A 365 9.62 6.01 -25.66
CA THR A 365 9.62 5.37 -26.98
C THR A 365 8.23 4.84 -27.37
N ALA A 366 7.37 4.60 -26.39
CA ALA A 366 6.00 4.17 -26.60
C ALA A 366 5.11 5.33 -27.04
N THR A 367 4.28 5.09 -28.07
CA THR A 367 3.24 6.03 -28.52
C THR A 367 1.89 5.79 -27.85
N SER A 368 1.73 4.66 -27.16
CA SER A 368 0.52 4.28 -26.43
C SER A 368 0.88 3.49 -25.17
N PHE A 369 0.34 3.86 -24.02
CA PHE A 369 0.63 3.22 -22.72
C PHE A 369 -0.41 3.59 -21.66
N ASP A 370 -0.36 2.89 -20.52
CA ASP A 370 -1.23 3.13 -19.38
C ASP A 370 -0.50 3.89 -18.27
N VAL A 371 -1.16 4.89 -17.67
CA VAL A 371 -0.61 5.68 -16.56
C VAL A 371 -1.72 6.14 -15.61
N TYR A 372 -1.58 5.89 -14.31
CA TYR A 372 -2.51 6.30 -13.24
C TYR A 372 -4.01 6.05 -13.52
N GLY A 373 -4.36 4.90 -14.11
CA GLY A 373 -5.76 4.55 -14.42
C GLY A 373 -6.30 5.17 -15.71
N TYR A 374 -5.44 5.81 -16.50
CA TYR A 374 -5.73 6.29 -17.84
C TYR A 374 -4.92 5.53 -18.88
N HIS A 375 -5.47 5.45 -20.09
CA HIS A 375 -4.78 5.03 -21.29
C HIS A 375 -4.44 6.27 -22.10
N VAL A 376 -3.20 6.39 -22.55
CA VAL A 376 -2.67 7.58 -23.21
C VAL A 376 -2.19 7.19 -24.60
N ASP A 377 -2.66 7.91 -25.62
CA ASP A 377 -2.19 7.80 -27.00
C ASP A 377 -1.62 9.13 -27.48
N PHE A 378 -0.39 9.13 -27.98
CA PHE A 378 0.15 10.24 -28.77
C PHE A 378 -0.42 10.19 -30.18
N LEU A 379 -1.32 11.12 -30.51
CA LEU A 379 -1.87 11.26 -31.86
C LEU A 379 -0.88 11.96 -32.79
N GLU A 380 -0.16 12.93 -32.23
CA GLU A 380 0.92 13.63 -32.89
C GLU A 380 1.99 13.95 -31.85
N ARG A 381 3.26 13.82 -32.22
CA ARG A 381 4.40 14.18 -31.37
C ARG A 381 5.55 14.68 -32.21
N VAL A 382 6.04 15.86 -31.87
CA VAL A 382 7.23 16.49 -32.43
C VAL A 382 8.23 16.64 -31.31
N GLU A 383 9.45 16.17 -31.55
CA GLU A 383 10.56 16.31 -30.62
C GLU A 383 11.77 16.93 -31.33
N ARG A 384 12.39 17.92 -30.68
CA ARG A 384 13.63 18.54 -31.13
C ARG A 384 14.61 18.61 -29.97
N ARG A 385 15.89 18.33 -30.24
CA ARG A 385 16.96 18.37 -29.25
C ARG A 385 18.14 19.18 -29.78
N SER A 386 18.70 20.04 -28.93
CA SER A 386 19.92 20.78 -29.18
C SER A 386 20.73 20.84 -27.88
N GLY A 387 21.81 20.05 -27.81
CA GLY A 387 22.59 19.89 -26.57
C GLY A 387 21.75 19.35 -25.41
N ARG A 388 21.69 20.12 -24.31
CA ARG A 388 20.87 19.85 -23.10
C ARG A 388 19.43 20.35 -23.23
N THR A 389 19.13 21.14 -24.25
CA THR A 389 17.80 21.71 -24.46
C THR A 389 16.93 20.78 -25.29
N ARG A 390 15.66 20.65 -24.91
CA ARG A 390 14.67 19.82 -25.61
C ARG A 390 13.34 20.52 -25.73
N LEU A 391 12.71 20.42 -26.91
CA LEU A 391 11.34 20.84 -27.18
C LEU A 391 10.52 19.60 -27.51
N VAL A 392 9.37 19.45 -26.86
CA VAL A 392 8.37 18.43 -27.19
C VAL A 392 7.01 19.11 -27.32
N ALA A 393 6.33 18.87 -28.44
CA ALA A 393 4.96 19.34 -28.67
C ALA A 393 4.14 18.24 -29.32
N GLY A 394 2.83 18.25 -29.14
CA GLY A 394 2.00 17.19 -29.69
C GLY A 394 0.54 17.26 -29.28
N ILE A 395 -0.21 16.26 -29.75
CA ILE A 395 -1.62 16.03 -29.43
C ILE A 395 -1.71 14.68 -28.72
N VAL A 396 -2.31 14.68 -27.54
CA VAL A 396 -2.48 13.50 -26.70
C VAL A 396 -3.96 13.22 -26.52
N ARG A 397 -4.35 11.97 -26.68
CA ARG A 397 -5.65 11.46 -26.24
C ARG A 397 -5.46 10.72 -24.92
N VAL A 398 -6.22 11.12 -23.91
CA VAL A 398 -6.25 10.49 -22.59
C VAL A 398 -7.63 9.89 -22.40
N ARG A 399 -7.70 8.59 -22.17
CA ARG A 399 -8.95 7.86 -21.93
C ARG A 399 -8.95 7.24 -20.54
N SER A 400 -9.96 7.54 -19.74
CA SER A 400 -10.18 6.89 -18.45
C SER A 400 -10.40 5.39 -18.65
N ARG A 401 -9.63 4.56 -17.93
CA ARG A 401 -9.82 3.09 -17.98
C ARG A 401 -11.02 2.64 -17.15
N LEU A 402 -11.59 3.53 -16.33
CA LEU A 402 -12.72 3.24 -15.46
C LEU A 402 -14.04 3.62 -16.14
N THR A 403 -14.10 4.82 -16.70
CA THR A 403 -15.33 5.42 -17.25
C THR A 403 -15.33 5.53 -18.77
N GLU A 404 -14.23 5.22 -19.45
CA GLU A 404 -14.07 5.39 -20.91
C GLU A 404 -14.11 6.85 -21.40
N ALA A 405 -14.32 7.80 -20.50
CA ALA A 405 -14.26 9.23 -20.77
C ALA A 405 -12.93 9.57 -21.45
N THR A 406 -13.02 10.28 -22.58
CA THR A 406 -11.86 10.59 -23.41
C THR A 406 -11.70 12.10 -23.52
N THR A 407 -10.50 12.58 -23.22
CA THR A 407 -10.10 13.98 -23.38
C THR A 407 -8.95 14.03 -24.38
N VAL A 408 -9.01 14.95 -25.33
CA VAL A 408 -7.89 15.25 -26.24
C VAL A 408 -7.32 16.60 -25.86
N LEU A 409 -6.00 16.71 -25.77
CA LEU A 409 -5.29 17.95 -25.43
C LEU A 409 -4.07 18.13 -26.34
N CYS A 410 -3.80 19.38 -26.72
CA CYS A 410 -2.52 19.78 -27.29
C CYS A 410 -1.58 20.21 -26.16
N PHE A 411 -0.29 19.91 -26.32
CA PHE A 411 0.75 20.36 -25.42
C PHE A 411 1.97 20.87 -26.17
N ALA A 412 2.70 21.78 -25.55
CA ALA A 412 4.05 22.15 -25.94
C ALA A 412 4.86 22.40 -24.68
N GLY A 413 6.09 21.90 -24.63
CA GLY A 413 6.97 22.13 -23.51
C GLY A 413 8.44 22.11 -23.90
N LEU A 414 9.23 22.73 -23.06
CA LEU A 414 10.62 23.05 -23.26
C LEU A 414 11.39 22.71 -21.98
N HIS A 415 12.46 21.94 -22.13
CA HIS A 415 13.43 21.65 -21.09
C HIS A 415 14.72 22.38 -21.41
N LEU A 416 15.16 23.27 -20.52
CA LEU A 416 16.36 24.10 -20.72
C LEU A 416 17.62 23.49 -20.09
N GLY A 417 17.49 22.30 -19.48
CA GLY A 417 18.51 21.66 -18.67
C GLY A 417 18.26 21.83 -17.17
N GLU A 418 18.83 20.91 -16.39
CA GLU A 418 18.65 20.83 -14.93
C GLU A 418 17.15 20.86 -14.57
N GLN A 419 16.74 21.68 -13.60
CA GLN A 419 15.36 21.79 -13.12
C GLN A 419 14.41 22.60 -14.03
N HIS A 420 14.91 23.23 -15.10
CA HIS A 420 14.12 24.21 -15.85
C HIS A 420 13.22 23.54 -16.90
N VAL A 421 11.97 23.26 -16.51
CA VAL A 421 10.90 22.80 -17.38
C VAL A 421 9.78 23.84 -17.41
N THR A 422 9.29 24.11 -18.62
CA THR A 422 8.24 25.09 -18.91
C THR A 422 7.42 24.60 -20.09
N GLY A 423 6.20 25.06 -20.25
CA GLY A 423 5.28 24.55 -21.27
C GLY A 423 3.83 24.77 -20.86
N GLY A 424 2.90 24.35 -21.71
CA GLY A 424 1.48 24.45 -21.41
C GLY A 424 0.63 23.41 -22.13
N LEU A 425 -0.63 23.36 -21.70
CA LEU A 425 -1.69 22.49 -22.23
C LEU A 425 -2.85 23.33 -22.73
N ARG A 426 -3.57 22.83 -23.73
CA ARG A 426 -4.84 23.42 -24.16
C ARG A 426 -5.74 22.41 -24.89
N PRO A 427 -7.05 22.70 -25.02
CA PRO A 427 -7.93 21.96 -25.92
C PRO A 427 -7.41 21.95 -27.37
N PRO A 428 -7.76 20.94 -28.18
CA PRO A 428 -7.28 20.80 -29.54
C PRO A 428 -7.72 21.96 -30.43
N LEU A 429 -6.84 22.32 -31.36
CA LEU A 429 -7.04 23.39 -32.34
C LEU A 429 -7.35 22.82 -33.73
N PRO A 430 -7.93 23.63 -34.64
CA PRO A 430 -7.96 23.30 -36.06
C PRO A 430 -6.55 23.00 -36.59
N ALA A 431 -6.41 22.00 -37.45
CA ALA A 431 -5.11 21.50 -37.92
C ALA A 431 -4.21 22.60 -38.53
N SER A 432 -4.78 23.59 -39.21
CA SER A 432 -4.04 24.72 -39.79
C SER A 432 -3.44 25.67 -38.75
N GLU A 433 -4.16 25.92 -37.66
CA GLU A 433 -3.68 26.75 -36.56
C GLU A 433 -2.60 26.01 -35.78
N TRP A 434 -2.82 24.72 -35.52
CA TRP A 434 -1.83 23.86 -34.88
C TRP A 434 -0.52 23.76 -35.66
N ALA A 435 -0.57 23.57 -36.98
CA ALA A 435 0.61 23.54 -37.83
C ALA A 435 1.39 24.88 -37.80
N THR A 436 0.68 26.01 -37.66
CA THR A 436 1.30 27.34 -37.53
C THR A 436 2.07 27.46 -36.23
N ILE A 437 1.48 27.02 -35.11
CA ILE A 437 2.11 27.01 -33.79
C ILE A 437 3.35 26.11 -33.78
N LEU A 438 3.23 24.90 -34.32
CA LEU A 438 4.36 23.98 -34.46
C LEU A 438 5.48 24.60 -35.30
N GLY A 439 5.15 25.21 -36.43
CA GLY A 439 6.12 25.90 -37.28
C GLY A 439 6.87 27.04 -36.56
N GLU A 440 6.16 27.83 -35.74
CA GLU A 440 6.76 28.89 -34.93
C GLU A 440 7.72 28.32 -33.86
N LEU A 441 7.29 27.28 -33.13
CA LEU A 441 8.09 26.61 -32.10
C LEU A 441 9.35 25.95 -32.68
N GLU A 442 9.19 25.21 -33.78
CA GLU A 442 10.31 24.56 -34.47
C GLU A 442 11.28 25.58 -35.10
N GLY A 443 10.73 26.67 -35.65
CA GLY A 443 11.53 27.77 -36.20
C GLY A 443 12.43 28.39 -35.14
N ALA A 444 11.87 28.75 -33.98
CA ALA A 444 12.61 29.29 -32.85
C ALA A 444 13.68 28.31 -32.33
N PHE A 445 13.36 27.02 -32.26
CA PHE A 445 14.30 25.99 -31.81
C PHE A 445 15.45 25.77 -32.79
N LYS A 446 15.17 25.80 -34.12
CA LYS A 446 16.20 25.67 -35.17
C LYS A 446 17.22 26.81 -35.13
N THR A 447 16.81 28.02 -34.74
CA THR A 447 17.70 29.18 -34.58
C THR A 447 18.32 29.27 -33.18
N ALA A 448 18.11 28.26 -32.32
CA ALA A 448 18.52 28.25 -30.91
C ALA A 448 18.03 29.46 -30.08
N ASP A 449 16.93 30.10 -30.49
CA ASP A 449 16.32 31.19 -29.74
C ASP A 449 15.29 30.62 -28.75
N VAL A 450 15.82 30.16 -27.62
CA VAL A 450 15.04 29.62 -26.49
C VAL A 450 14.00 30.61 -25.99
N PHE A 451 14.32 31.91 -25.97
CA PHE A 451 13.38 32.93 -25.50
C PHE A 451 12.24 33.15 -26.49
N ALA A 452 12.48 33.03 -27.80
CA ALA A 452 11.40 33.02 -28.78
C ALA A 452 10.49 31.81 -28.63
N ALA A 453 11.05 30.62 -28.37
CA ALA A 453 10.25 29.43 -28.09
C ALA A 453 9.40 29.60 -26.82
N GLN A 454 9.96 30.15 -25.73
CA GLN A 454 9.20 30.46 -24.53
C GLN A 454 8.08 31.46 -24.79
N ARG A 455 8.35 32.57 -25.49
CA ARG A 455 7.32 33.57 -25.82
C ARG A 455 6.20 32.98 -26.69
N ALA A 456 6.51 32.05 -27.59
CA ALA A 456 5.51 31.35 -28.38
C ALA A 456 4.65 30.43 -27.50
N ILE A 457 5.25 29.72 -26.54
CA ILE A 457 4.51 28.94 -25.53
C ILE A 457 3.59 29.86 -24.72
N ASP A 458 4.10 30.94 -24.13
CA ASP A 458 3.32 31.86 -23.30
C ASP A 458 2.13 32.47 -24.04
N ARG A 459 2.31 32.76 -25.34
CA ARG A 459 1.26 33.33 -26.20
C ARG A 459 0.17 32.29 -26.53
N HIS A 460 0.57 31.07 -26.89
CA HIS A 460 -0.35 30.06 -27.41
C HIS A 460 -0.93 29.15 -26.33
N PHE A 461 -0.35 29.11 -25.14
CA PHE A 461 -0.75 28.26 -24.01
C PHE A 461 -0.91 29.09 -22.71
N PRO A 462 -1.85 30.04 -22.67
CA PRO A 462 -2.00 30.93 -21.52
C PRO A 462 -2.45 30.17 -20.25
N GLY A 463 -1.82 30.50 -19.11
CA GLY A 463 -2.29 30.10 -17.77
C GLY A 463 -1.95 28.69 -17.30
N ASN A 464 -1.15 27.92 -18.06
CA ASN A 464 -0.76 26.56 -17.69
C ASN A 464 0.76 26.43 -17.71
N GLU A 465 1.40 26.40 -16.54
CA GLU A 465 2.85 26.20 -16.41
C GLU A 465 3.14 24.71 -16.17
N LEU A 466 3.50 23.99 -17.24
CA LEU A 466 4.14 22.69 -17.11
C LEU A 466 5.46 22.87 -16.38
N SER A 467 5.61 22.19 -15.25
CA SER A 467 6.84 22.21 -14.46
C SER A 467 7.12 20.82 -13.88
N LEU A 468 8.27 20.64 -13.24
CA LEU A 468 8.55 19.39 -12.52
C LEU A 468 7.52 19.09 -11.42
N SER A 469 6.83 20.12 -10.91
CA SER A 469 5.73 19.95 -9.95
C SER A 469 4.48 19.29 -10.56
N SER A 470 4.33 19.35 -11.89
CA SER A 470 3.25 18.67 -12.64
C SER A 470 3.42 17.15 -12.69
N LEU A 471 4.58 16.61 -12.32
CA LEU A 471 4.79 15.17 -12.21
C LEU A 471 3.97 14.59 -11.06
N LEU A 472 3.24 13.53 -11.37
CA LEU A 472 2.45 12.77 -10.40
C LEU A 472 3.38 12.00 -9.42
N PRO A 473 2.90 11.71 -8.19
CA PRO A 473 3.67 10.99 -7.17
C PRO A 473 4.18 9.64 -7.69
N GLY A 474 5.46 9.33 -7.48
CA GLY A 474 6.13 8.10 -7.96
C GLY A 474 7.01 8.30 -9.19
N SER A 475 6.54 8.99 -10.23
CA SER A 475 7.40 9.38 -11.35
C SER A 475 8.27 10.59 -11.02
N ARG A 476 7.80 11.47 -10.12
CA ARG A 476 8.57 12.64 -9.69
C ARG A 476 9.96 12.28 -9.16
N GLU A 477 10.07 11.27 -8.29
CA GLU A 477 11.36 10.86 -7.72
C GLU A 477 12.30 10.27 -8.78
N ARG A 478 11.76 9.45 -9.70
CA ARG A 478 12.55 8.87 -10.80
C ARG A 478 13.08 9.95 -11.74
N VAL A 479 12.19 10.83 -12.21
CA VAL A 479 12.52 11.89 -13.16
C VAL A 479 13.45 12.91 -12.49
N LEU A 480 13.23 13.27 -11.23
CA LEU A 480 14.18 14.10 -10.47
C LEU A 480 15.51 13.37 -10.29
N GLY A 481 15.50 12.06 -10.03
CA GLY A 481 16.69 11.23 -9.97
C GLY A 481 17.46 11.21 -11.29
N ALA A 482 16.79 11.22 -12.43
CA ALA A 482 17.42 11.33 -13.75
C ALA A 482 17.98 12.75 -14.00
N VAL A 483 17.20 13.80 -13.71
CA VAL A 483 17.64 15.20 -13.84
C VAL A 483 18.84 15.50 -12.96
N LEU A 484 18.79 15.05 -11.70
CA LEU A 484 19.85 15.26 -10.71
C LEU A 484 20.98 14.25 -10.88
N GLY A 485 20.73 13.07 -11.43
CA GLY A 485 21.71 11.98 -11.53
C GLY A 485 22.93 12.37 -12.33
N ASP A 486 22.76 13.10 -13.43
CA ASP A 486 23.88 13.63 -14.22
C ASP A 486 24.73 14.63 -13.41
N ALA A 487 24.08 15.53 -12.67
CA ALA A 487 24.76 16.54 -11.87
C ALA A 487 25.46 15.92 -10.64
N ILE A 488 24.79 14.98 -9.97
CA ILE A 488 25.33 14.22 -8.84
C ILE A 488 26.51 13.37 -9.32
N GLY A 489 26.38 12.64 -10.44
CA GLY A 489 27.45 11.80 -10.97
C GLY A 489 28.69 12.60 -11.38
N ALA A 490 28.51 13.80 -11.93
CA ALA A 490 29.61 14.72 -12.21
C ALA A 490 30.32 15.15 -10.91
N ALA A 491 29.56 15.59 -9.90
CA ALA A 491 30.12 15.96 -8.59
C ALA A 491 30.81 14.78 -7.89
N GLU A 492 30.24 13.57 -7.96
CA GLU A 492 30.84 12.34 -7.41
C GLU A 492 32.18 12.01 -8.09
N THR A 493 32.28 12.23 -9.40
CA THR A 493 33.53 12.03 -10.16
C THR A 493 34.61 13.01 -9.72
N GLU A 494 34.25 14.27 -9.50
CA GLU A 494 35.17 15.29 -8.97
C GLU A 494 35.64 14.95 -7.55
N LEU A 495 34.72 14.51 -6.68
CA LEU A 495 35.05 14.06 -5.33
C LEU A 495 35.99 12.85 -5.34
N ALA A 496 35.75 11.86 -6.19
CA ALA A 496 36.61 10.70 -6.33
C ALA A 496 38.03 11.08 -6.78
N SER A 497 38.14 11.95 -7.78
CA SER A 497 39.44 12.46 -8.23
C SER A 497 40.17 13.25 -7.13
N ALA A 498 39.44 14.03 -6.34
CA ALA A 498 40.01 14.78 -5.21
C ALA A 498 40.48 13.82 -4.09
N TYR A 499 39.72 12.75 -3.81
CA TYR A 499 40.11 11.73 -2.85
C TYR A 499 41.40 11.03 -3.31
N ASP A 500 41.44 10.51 -4.54
CA ASP A 500 42.58 9.74 -5.03
C ASP A 500 43.88 10.55 -5.04
N MET A 501 43.79 11.85 -5.33
CA MET A 501 44.93 12.78 -5.27
C MET A 501 45.47 12.97 -3.85
N HIS A 502 44.60 13.00 -2.84
CA HIS A 502 44.97 13.32 -1.45
C HIS A 502 45.01 12.12 -0.50
N ALA A 503 44.64 10.93 -0.95
CA ALA A 503 44.61 9.72 -0.13
C ALA A 503 45.94 9.40 0.59
N PRO A 504 47.14 9.57 -0.03
CA PRO A 504 48.41 9.37 0.66
C PRO A 504 48.61 10.33 1.85
N LEU A 505 48.22 11.59 1.70
CA LEU A 505 48.30 12.59 2.77
C LEU A 505 47.33 12.27 3.90
N ILE A 506 46.07 11.89 3.57
CA ILE A 506 45.07 11.50 4.56
C ILE A 506 45.57 10.30 5.38
N ARG A 507 46.07 9.26 4.71
CA ARG A 507 46.65 8.07 5.37
C ARG A 507 47.83 8.45 6.27
N TRP A 508 48.71 9.34 5.82
CA TRP A 508 49.84 9.81 6.62
C TRP A 508 49.37 10.56 7.87
N LEU A 509 48.42 11.48 7.76
CA LEU A 509 47.85 12.21 8.89
C LEU A 509 47.21 11.26 9.91
N VAL A 510 46.40 10.30 9.43
CA VAL A 510 45.73 9.31 10.29
C VAL A 510 46.72 8.41 11.02
N ALA A 511 47.77 7.95 10.33
CA ALA A 511 48.81 7.09 10.89
C ALA A 511 49.66 7.80 11.96
N HIS A 512 49.80 9.12 11.89
CA HIS A 512 50.51 9.94 12.88
C HIS A 512 49.58 10.57 13.93
N GLU A 513 48.32 10.13 13.99
CA GLU A 513 47.29 10.65 14.92
C GLU A 513 47.08 12.18 14.83
N LEU A 514 47.35 12.76 13.66
CA LEU A 514 47.14 14.17 13.38
C LEU A 514 45.70 14.44 12.91
N PRO A 515 45.14 15.63 13.20
CA PRO A 515 43.80 15.98 12.75
C PRO A 515 43.75 16.08 11.21
N VAL A 516 42.85 15.32 10.60
CA VAL A 516 42.55 15.43 9.17
C VAL A 516 41.64 16.64 8.95
N PRO A 517 42.01 17.60 8.07
CA PRO A 517 41.16 18.73 7.71
C PRO A 517 39.77 18.28 7.26
N GLU A 518 38.73 19.00 7.67
CA GLU A 518 37.33 18.63 7.42
C GLU A 518 37.00 18.43 5.94
N VAL A 519 37.59 19.24 5.05
CA VAL A 519 37.41 19.11 3.60
C VAL A 519 37.92 17.75 3.11
N LEU A 520 39.11 17.33 3.53
CA LEU A 520 39.70 16.04 3.12
C LEU A 520 38.93 14.85 3.72
N ARG A 521 38.45 14.99 4.96
CA ARG A 521 37.60 13.98 5.61
C ARG A 521 36.28 13.81 4.86
N SER A 522 35.63 14.90 4.49
CA SER A 522 34.33 14.87 3.79
C SER A 522 34.45 14.22 2.41
N VAL A 523 35.53 14.50 1.68
CA VAL A 523 35.83 13.89 0.38
C VAL A 523 36.09 12.38 0.51
N ALA A 524 36.82 11.96 1.55
CA ALA A 524 37.05 10.53 1.85
C ALA A 524 35.75 9.80 2.25
N ASP A 525 34.95 10.39 3.14
CA ASP A 525 33.66 9.83 3.56
C ASP A 525 32.73 9.62 2.35
N ALA A 526 32.57 10.64 1.50
CA ALA A 526 31.71 10.57 0.32
C ALA A 526 32.18 9.50 -0.68
N THR A 527 33.48 9.50 -1.02
CA THR A 527 34.04 8.60 -2.04
C THR A 527 34.00 7.13 -1.61
N LEU A 528 34.46 6.82 -0.40
CA LEU A 528 34.58 5.42 0.05
C LEU A 528 33.23 4.78 0.35
N ARG A 529 32.27 5.53 0.92
CA ARG A 529 30.89 5.05 1.07
C ARG A 529 30.27 4.75 -0.30
N ARG A 530 30.50 5.60 -1.30
CA ARG A 530 29.98 5.40 -2.65
C ARG A 530 30.55 4.14 -3.30
N ARG A 531 31.87 3.93 -3.25
CA ARG A 531 32.53 2.72 -3.78
C ARG A 531 31.95 1.44 -3.19
N VAL A 532 31.73 1.43 -1.87
CA VAL A 532 31.07 0.30 -1.16
C VAL A 532 29.63 0.11 -1.65
N LEU A 533 28.84 1.18 -1.73
CA LEU A 533 27.45 1.12 -2.21
C LEU A 533 27.37 0.63 -3.67
N GLU A 534 28.25 1.08 -4.55
CA GLU A 534 28.29 0.64 -5.95
C GLU A 534 28.59 -0.84 -6.07
N ASN A 535 29.58 -1.33 -5.33
CA ASN A 535 29.90 -2.75 -5.31
C ASN A 535 28.72 -3.57 -4.78
N LEU A 536 28.12 -3.17 -3.66
CA LEU A 536 26.97 -3.86 -3.07
C LEU A 536 25.76 -3.88 -4.02
N ARG A 537 25.49 -2.78 -4.74
CA ARG A 537 24.37 -2.64 -5.69
C ARG A 537 24.64 -3.28 -7.05
N ALA A 538 25.88 -3.64 -7.36
CA ALA A 538 26.22 -4.29 -8.62
C ALA A 538 25.47 -5.64 -8.78
N LYS A 539 25.12 -5.97 -10.03
CA LYS A 539 24.51 -7.27 -10.37
C LYS A 539 25.40 -8.45 -9.96
N GLU A 540 26.71 -8.24 -10.04
CA GLU A 540 27.77 -9.16 -9.60
C GLU A 540 28.70 -8.40 -8.65
N ALA A 541 28.36 -8.42 -7.36
CA ALA A 541 29.19 -7.80 -6.33
C ALA A 541 30.53 -8.54 -6.20
N SER A 542 31.63 -7.80 -6.16
CA SER A 542 32.98 -8.38 -6.00
C SER A 542 33.38 -8.31 -4.54
N PHE A 543 33.46 -9.47 -3.88
CA PHE A 543 33.94 -9.58 -2.51
C PHE A 543 35.36 -9.07 -2.31
N VAL A 544 36.22 -9.24 -3.32
CA VAL A 544 37.61 -8.77 -3.28
C VAL A 544 37.63 -7.25 -3.20
N GLN A 545 36.93 -6.58 -4.13
CA GLN A 545 36.82 -5.12 -4.16
C GLN A 545 36.09 -4.57 -2.93
N LEU A 546 35.03 -5.23 -2.46
CA LEU A 546 34.32 -4.81 -1.25
C LEU A 546 35.26 -4.83 -0.04
N ARG A 547 36.06 -5.89 0.11
CA ARG A 547 37.06 -6.00 1.18
C ARG A 547 38.16 -4.94 1.06
N GLU A 548 38.61 -4.65 -0.15
CA GLU A 548 39.60 -3.59 -0.42
C GLU A 548 39.05 -2.21 -0.02
N HIS A 549 37.82 -1.88 -0.41
CA HIS A 549 37.16 -0.63 -0.03
C HIS A 549 36.92 -0.53 1.48
N MET A 550 36.56 -1.64 2.13
CA MET A 550 36.42 -1.69 3.59
C MET A 550 37.74 -1.48 4.32
N ALA A 551 38.84 -2.07 3.82
CA ALA A 551 40.18 -1.88 4.38
C ALA A 551 40.65 -0.43 4.18
N GLU A 552 40.47 0.12 2.98
CA GLU A 552 40.80 1.51 2.69
C GLU A 552 40.02 2.49 3.58
N ALA A 553 38.72 2.26 3.79
CA ALA A 553 37.91 3.04 4.70
C ALA A 553 38.40 2.96 6.15
N ALA A 554 38.84 1.78 6.60
CA ALA A 554 39.43 1.63 7.93
C ALA A 554 40.75 2.41 8.07
N ASP A 555 41.62 2.37 7.05
CA ASP A 555 42.91 3.06 7.03
C ASP A 555 42.79 4.58 7.14
N VAL A 556 41.70 5.16 6.61
CA VAL A 556 41.42 6.61 6.70
C VAL A 556 40.35 6.97 7.73
N LYS A 557 39.94 6.03 8.59
CA LYS A 557 38.92 6.20 9.66
C LYS A 557 37.55 6.69 9.14
N VAL A 558 37.16 6.28 7.94
CA VAL A 558 35.82 6.53 7.38
C VAL A 558 34.83 5.51 7.95
N SER A 559 33.72 6.00 8.51
CA SER A 559 32.64 5.13 8.97
C SER A 559 31.82 4.64 7.78
N LEU A 560 31.79 3.32 7.59
CA LEU A 560 30.88 2.62 6.66
C LEU A 560 29.60 2.16 7.36
N ASP A 561 29.46 2.44 8.64
CA ASP A 561 28.29 2.06 9.42
C ASP A 561 27.17 3.09 9.24
N THR A 562 26.47 2.99 8.12
CA THR A 562 25.33 3.86 7.79
C THR A 562 24.10 3.04 7.44
N PRO A 563 22.87 3.58 7.66
CA PRO A 563 21.63 2.92 7.25
C PRO A 563 21.59 2.56 5.75
N GLU A 564 22.18 3.40 4.88
CA GLU A 564 22.22 3.18 3.44
C GLU A 564 23.06 1.96 3.04
N ILE A 565 24.23 1.79 3.67
CA ILE A 565 25.10 0.62 3.43
C ILE A 565 24.45 -0.63 4.02
N ALA A 566 23.80 -0.54 5.19
CA ALA A 566 23.06 -1.66 5.77
C ALA A 566 21.90 -2.12 4.88
N LEU A 567 21.16 -1.19 4.28
CA LEU A 567 20.12 -1.50 3.29
C LEU A 567 20.71 -2.20 2.05
N ALA A 568 21.77 -1.62 1.46
CA ALA A 568 22.43 -2.21 0.30
C ALA A 568 23.02 -3.59 0.59
N ALA A 569 23.54 -3.83 1.79
CA ALA A 569 24.01 -5.13 2.25
C ALA A 569 22.87 -6.15 2.39
N SER A 570 21.70 -5.72 2.89
CA SER A 570 20.49 -6.55 2.98
C SER A 570 20.02 -7.01 1.60
N GLU A 571 19.98 -6.09 0.64
CA GLU A 571 19.63 -6.39 -0.76
C GLU A 571 20.67 -7.28 -1.45
N GLY A 572 21.96 -7.04 -1.18
CA GLY A 572 23.06 -7.87 -1.67
C GLY A 572 22.97 -9.31 -1.17
N LEU A 573 22.72 -9.50 0.12
CA LEU A 573 22.48 -10.81 0.73
C LEU A 573 21.30 -11.54 0.10
N ARG A 574 20.20 -10.82 -0.15
CA ARG A 574 19.03 -11.37 -0.85
C ARG A 574 19.39 -11.88 -2.24
N ARG A 575 20.08 -11.06 -3.05
CA ARG A 575 20.51 -11.47 -4.40
C ARG A 575 21.42 -12.70 -4.38
N LEU A 576 22.27 -12.82 -3.38
CA LEU A 576 23.19 -13.96 -3.24
C LEU A 576 22.44 -15.24 -2.83
N ILE A 577 21.52 -15.17 -1.86
CA ILE A 577 20.81 -16.37 -1.39
C ILE A 577 19.83 -16.94 -2.44
N GLU A 578 19.25 -16.07 -3.27
CA GLU A 578 18.41 -16.48 -4.41
C GLU A 578 19.17 -17.32 -5.45
N ARG A 579 20.51 -17.27 -5.46
CA ARG A 579 21.37 -18.01 -6.39
C ARG A 579 21.92 -19.33 -5.83
N ILE A 580 21.58 -19.70 -4.58
CA ILE A 580 22.15 -20.90 -3.92
C ILE A 580 21.67 -22.21 -4.56
N ALA A 581 20.42 -22.27 -5.02
CA ALA A 581 19.87 -23.47 -5.63
C ALA A 581 20.01 -23.41 -7.15
N ALA A 582 20.67 -24.40 -7.74
CA ALA A 582 20.71 -24.58 -9.18
C ALA A 582 19.32 -25.00 -9.72
N PRO A 583 19.04 -24.81 -11.03
CA PRO A 583 17.75 -25.19 -11.63
C PRO A 583 17.39 -26.67 -11.49
N ASP A 584 18.38 -27.54 -11.32
CA ASP A 584 18.23 -28.98 -11.07
C ASP A 584 18.01 -29.33 -9.58
N GLY A 585 17.96 -28.31 -8.71
CA GLY A 585 17.77 -28.46 -7.28
C GLY A 585 19.03 -28.78 -6.49
N THR A 586 20.21 -28.87 -7.10
CA THR A 586 21.49 -29.02 -6.37
C THR A 586 21.88 -27.71 -5.67
N LEU A 587 22.64 -27.80 -4.57
CA LEU A 587 23.17 -26.63 -3.86
C LEU A 587 24.52 -26.24 -4.44
N ASP A 588 24.64 -25.00 -4.90
CA ASP A 588 25.92 -24.44 -5.32
C ASP A 588 26.76 -24.12 -4.08
N ILE A 589 27.83 -24.90 -3.90
CA ILE A 589 28.75 -24.79 -2.76
C ILE A 589 29.49 -23.44 -2.76
N ILE A 590 29.83 -22.90 -3.93
CA ILE A 590 30.51 -21.61 -4.07
C ILE A 590 29.55 -20.50 -3.66
N ALA A 591 28.30 -20.56 -4.12
CA ALA A 591 27.26 -19.63 -3.71
C ALA A 591 26.99 -19.71 -2.19
N LEU A 592 26.93 -20.91 -1.61
CA LEU A 592 26.77 -21.11 -0.16
C LEU A 592 27.90 -20.46 0.64
N ASP A 593 29.17 -20.69 0.29
CA ASP A 593 30.30 -20.06 0.99
C ASP A 593 30.28 -18.53 0.83
N THR A 594 29.93 -18.05 -0.36
CA THR A 594 29.82 -16.62 -0.67
C THR A 594 28.76 -15.95 0.21
N VAL A 595 27.55 -16.51 0.26
CA VAL A 595 26.46 -15.99 1.11
C VAL A 595 26.83 -16.06 2.59
N THR A 596 27.47 -17.15 3.02
CA THR A 596 27.92 -17.32 4.41
C THR A 596 28.88 -16.20 4.81
N ARG A 597 29.87 -15.88 3.98
CA ARG A 597 30.81 -14.78 4.23
C ARG A 597 30.12 -13.42 4.26
N ALA A 598 29.18 -13.16 3.36
CA ALA A 598 28.37 -11.94 3.41
C ALA A 598 27.58 -11.84 4.72
N ALA A 599 26.95 -12.93 5.16
CA ALA A 599 26.16 -12.98 6.39
C ALA A 599 27.03 -12.72 7.64
N GLU A 600 28.22 -13.31 7.68
CA GLU A 600 29.20 -13.09 8.76
C GLU A 600 29.64 -11.61 8.85
N VAL A 601 29.78 -10.92 7.71
CA VAL A 601 30.09 -9.48 7.67
C VAL A 601 28.88 -8.65 8.09
N ALA A 602 27.70 -8.93 7.53
CA ALA A 602 26.47 -8.20 7.81
C ALA A 602 26.09 -8.21 9.30
N ILE A 603 26.25 -9.33 9.99
CA ILE A 603 25.96 -9.43 11.43
C ILE A 603 26.89 -8.60 12.31
N ARG A 604 28.11 -8.29 11.83
CA ARG A 604 29.09 -7.51 12.57
C ARG A 604 28.93 -6.00 12.38
N MET A 605 28.08 -5.57 11.46
CA MET A 605 27.74 -4.15 11.30
C MET A 605 27.00 -3.65 12.54
N ARG A 606 27.25 -2.39 12.95
CA ARG A 606 26.55 -1.80 14.10
C ARG A 606 25.18 -1.28 13.65
N SER A 607 25.10 -0.78 12.42
CA SER A 607 23.87 -0.48 11.71
C SER A 607 23.17 -1.80 11.37
N PRO A 608 21.88 -1.95 11.73
CA PRO A 608 21.18 -3.22 11.61
C PRO A 608 20.93 -3.58 10.14
N VAL A 609 21.53 -4.68 9.69
CA VAL A 609 21.22 -5.31 8.40
C VAL A 609 19.97 -6.18 8.57
N ASP A 610 19.00 -6.06 7.66
CA ASP A 610 17.83 -6.93 7.67
C ASP A 610 18.17 -8.31 7.09
N LEU A 611 18.11 -9.32 7.96
CA LEU A 611 18.44 -10.70 7.63
C LEU A 611 17.19 -11.54 7.34
N TRP A 612 15.98 -10.98 7.46
CA TRP A 612 14.73 -11.74 7.44
C TRP A 612 14.61 -12.65 6.21
N PHE A 613 14.90 -12.10 5.02
CA PHE A 613 14.82 -12.88 3.79
C PHE A 613 15.84 -14.02 3.77
N ALA A 614 17.08 -13.70 4.15
CA ALA A 614 18.17 -14.68 4.15
C ALA A 614 17.91 -15.80 5.17
N GLN A 615 17.38 -15.47 6.34
CA GLN A 615 16.97 -16.41 7.38
C GLN A 615 15.87 -17.35 6.89
N ASN A 616 14.80 -16.82 6.30
CA ASN A 616 13.69 -17.64 5.79
C ASN A 616 14.11 -18.54 4.62
N ALA A 617 14.93 -18.02 3.69
CA ALA A 617 15.44 -18.82 2.59
C ALA A 617 16.35 -19.95 3.10
N THR A 618 17.24 -19.66 4.05
CA THR A 618 18.10 -20.68 4.67
C THR A 618 17.28 -21.69 5.46
N TRP A 619 16.25 -21.27 6.18
CA TRP A 619 15.35 -22.17 6.92
C TRP A 619 14.69 -23.21 6.00
N ARG A 620 14.18 -22.81 4.83
CA ARG A 620 13.64 -23.75 3.83
C ARG A 620 14.71 -24.71 3.28
N LEU A 621 15.96 -24.26 3.19
CA LEU A 621 17.06 -25.13 2.77
C LEU A 621 17.40 -26.17 3.85
N LEU A 622 17.17 -25.87 5.13
CA LEU A 622 17.42 -26.80 6.23
C LEU A 622 16.55 -28.07 6.18
N ASP A 623 15.40 -28.05 5.48
CA ASP A 623 14.61 -29.27 5.22
C ASP A 623 15.41 -30.35 4.48
N ARG A 624 16.44 -29.95 3.73
CA ARG A 624 17.33 -30.87 2.99
C ARG A 624 18.47 -31.41 3.86
N LEU A 625 18.73 -30.78 5.00
CA LEU A 625 19.88 -31.11 5.85
C LEU A 625 19.87 -32.58 6.34
N PRO A 626 18.73 -33.19 6.74
CA PRO A 626 18.70 -34.62 7.10
C PRO A 626 19.11 -35.54 5.96
N ASP A 627 18.68 -35.25 4.73
CA ASP A 627 19.01 -36.04 3.54
C ASP A 627 20.50 -35.90 3.17
N LEU A 628 21.01 -34.67 3.15
CA LEU A 628 22.42 -34.37 2.90
C LEU A 628 23.34 -35.05 3.92
N ARG A 629 22.99 -35.00 5.22
CA ARG A 629 23.71 -35.72 6.28
C ARG A 629 23.69 -37.24 6.05
N ARG A 630 22.55 -37.81 5.65
CA ARG A 630 22.42 -39.25 5.38
C ARG A 630 23.32 -39.68 4.22
N ARG A 631 23.31 -38.93 3.11
CA ARG A 631 24.15 -39.19 1.92
C ARG A 631 25.63 -39.00 2.22
N GLY A 632 26.00 -37.95 2.95
CA GLY A 632 27.39 -37.73 3.38
C GLY A 632 27.94 -38.87 4.24
N ARG A 633 27.13 -39.41 5.18
CA ARG A 633 27.50 -40.60 5.96
C ARG A 633 27.65 -41.88 5.11
N ALA A 634 27.02 -41.91 3.94
CA ALA A 634 27.11 -43.01 2.99
C ALA A 634 28.28 -42.85 1.98
N GLY A 635 29.14 -41.84 2.13
CA GLY A 635 30.35 -41.64 1.32
C GLY A 635 30.22 -40.62 0.18
N ASP A 636 29.14 -39.84 0.12
CA ASP A 636 28.99 -38.75 -0.84
C ASP A 636 29.65 -37.46 -0.32
N ASP A 637 30.90 -37.22 -0.74
CA ASP A 637 31.71 -36.07 -0.34
C ASP A 637 31.04 -34.73 -0.68
N GLN A 638 30.33 -34.63 -1.81
CA GLN A 638 29.64 -33.39 -2.19
C GLN A 638 28.48 -33.09 -1.24
N SER A 639 27.71 -34.11 -0.86
CA SER A 639 26.63 -33.96 0.13
C SER A 639 27.17 -33.62 1.53
N ALA A 640 28.30 -34.18 1.92
CA ALA A 640 28.96 -33.87 3.19
C ALA A 640 29.42 -32.40 3.25
N VAL A 641 30.06 -31.92 2.18
CA VAL A 641 30.49 -30.52 2.06
C VAL A 641 29.27 -29.58 2.04
N ALA A 642 28.25 -29.88 1.25
CA ALA A 642 27.03 -29.07 1.19
C ALA A 642 26.32 -28.97 2.55
N ALA A 643 26.24 -30.08 3.30
CA ALA A 643 25.70 -30.07 4.67
C ALA A 643 26.50 -29.14 5.59
N ALA A 644 27.84 -29.24 5.59
CA ALA A 644 28.69 -28.42 6.45
C ALA A 644 28.56 -26.91 6.12
N HIS A 645 28.52 -26.55 4.83
CA HIS A 645 28.33 -25.16 4.40
C HIS A 645 26.94 -24.63 4.75
N LEU A 646 25.89 -25.43 4.61
CA LEU A 646 24.53 -25.04 4.99
C LEU A 646 24.39 -24.83 6.50
N GLU A 647 25.00 -25.69 7.32
CA GLU A 647 25.05 -25.51 8.77
C GLU A 647 25.85 -24.26 9.17
N ARG A 648 26.93 -23.96 8.45
CA ARG A 648 27.70 -22.73 8.67
C ARG A 648 26.88 -21.50 8.32
N LEU A 649 26.16 -21.50 7.21
CA LEU A 649 25.24 -20.43 6.82
C LEU A 649 24.14 -20.22 7.87
N ALA A 650 23.51 -21.32 8.34
CA ALA A 650 22.48 -21.24 9.36
C ALA A 650 23.00 -20.63 10.66
N ARG A 651 24.19 -21.04 11.13
CA ARG A 651 24.85 -20.42 12.28
C ARG A 651 25.19 -18.96 12.03
N ALA A 652 25.72 -18.64 10.85
CA ALA A 652 26.03 -17.27 10.43
C ALA A 652 24.78 -16.39 10.37
N LEU A 653 23.58 -16.96 10.22
CA LEU A 653 22.30 -16.24 10.24
C LEU A 653 21.52 -16.39 11.57
N ARG A 654 22.16 -16.96 12.60
CA ARG A 654 21.58 -17.22 13.93
C ARG A 654 20.30 -18.07 13.91
N LEU A 655 20.24 -19.03 12.98
CA LEU A 655 19.19 -20.05 12.94
C LEU A 655 19.58 -21.25 13.81
N ALA A 656 18.59 -21.84 14.47
CA ALA A 656 18.78 -23.11 15.16
C ALA A 656 19.02 -24.24 14.14
N VAL A 657 20.02 -25.07 14.40
CA VAL A 657 20.34 -26.25 13.59
C VAL A 657 20.11 -27.46 14.48
N GLY A 658 19.19 -28.34 14.09
CA GLY A 658 18.85 -29.56 14.82
C GLY A 658 19.94 -30.63 14.83
#